data_AF-A0A3B5QFC6-F1
#
_entry.id   AF-A0A3B5QFC6-F1
#
_cell.length_a   1.000
_cell.length_b   1.000
_cell.length_c   1.000
_cell.angle_alpha   90.00
_cell.angle_beta   90.00
_cell.angle_gamma   90.00
#
_symmetry.space_group_name_H-M   'P 1'
#
loop_
_entity.id
_entity.type
_entity.pdbx_description
1 polymer ?
#
loop_
_entity_poly.entity_id
_entity_poly.type
_entity_poly.pdbx_seq_one_letter_code
_entity_poly.pdbx_strand_id
1 'polypeptide(L)'
;MARCIGGNKIEIVPYECPTMEPVTCANGKNPVLVYDYYHCCQHYECDCECEGWGDPHYITFDGKYYSYQGNCTYYLMKEITPMHGLEILIENVHCDPTEDVSCPRALIVNYGAQSIKLINFNLGGRPDLKAFKNEDVENLRLPYWKDGVKVMSTNINLVLEILRLNVVVKFGRTGFSINLPYKYFGGNTQGHCGTCSNNQDDDCRLPSGTVAENCGVMADDWLLKKDKGKTGCIPKRTPPQKPCKQNPDSVCELLKDPSGAFAECHSQISPDNFYKGCVFDSCYVHNRAVECTSLETYAAACAEIGICIDWRKYTNICASNCPSGKIYKSCGPADQPSCEDNPNDPVMNYTTEGCYCPEGMKLFSKESNICVKSCGCLDPNGKPREFNETFEYKCQACVCDESTKTVICKPKTCPPAALPRCMDPGFVLVNQTDPSNPCCNVHVCQCQSHACPDINMNCDVGFMPNISVPEGKCCPESTCEPKRVCVLNDVEYQPDSSVPGQKCENCFCSSSSSSGGLMEIKCEKQQCKETCRRGFEYKKPNSDDCCGTCVQTQCVFIVNGNETLLKEGETWSPPENKCESKTCVKNGETLTVTSKQIICPAFQESNCKNDTIQTAANGCCKICVEKEKACSLVSRTTPINYNGCQSELNMPSCEGSCDTFTKYSDAAGAMEHSCSCCKERSASNRTVTLACNDGAHVQFTYVHVEECGCGHTECTTPAALHVRRKRRFTLQ
;
A
#
# COMPACT_ATOMS: atom_id res chain seq x y z
N MET A 1 65.54 -50.15 -18.61
CA MET A 1 66.47 -49.03 -18.88
C MET A 1 67.23 -49.26 -20.18
N ALA A 2 67.45 -48.22 -20.98
CA ALA A 2 68.21 -48.30 -22.23
C ALA A 2 69.65 -47.80 -22.01
N ARG A 3 70.64 -48.63 -22.31
CA ARG A 3 72.08 -48.30 -22.23
C ARG A 3 72.65 -48.22 -23.65
N CYS A 4 73.28 -47.10 -24.00
CA CYS A 4 74.01 -46.99 -25.26
C CYS A 4 75.35 -47.74 -25.12
N ILE A 5 75.58 -48.74 -25.97
CA ILE A 5 76.82 -49.53 -25.97
C ILE A 5 77.75 -49.16 -27.14
N GLY A 6 77.49 -48.02 -27.78
CA GLY A 6 78.26 -47.51 -28.93
C GLY A 6 77.77 -48.01 -30.29
N GLY A 7 78.16 -47.31 -31.36
CA GLY A 7 77.85 -47.68 -32.74
C GLY A 7 76.35 -47.69 -33.09
N ASN A 8 75.57 -46.76 -32.53
CA ASN A 8 74.10 -46.72 -32.64
C ASN A 8 73.39 -47.99 -32.11
N LYS A 9 74.04 -48.80 -31.26
CA LYS A 9 73.40 -49.95 -30.59
C LYS A 9 72.98 -49.58 -29.18
N ILE A 10 71.75 -49.94 -28.87
CA ILE A 10 71.13 -49.76 -27.55
C ILE A 10 70.89 -51.15 -26.97
N GLU A 11 71.30 -51.33 -25.72
CA GLU A 11 71.00 -52.50 -24.91
C GLU A 11 69.85 -52.16 -23.97
N ILE A 12 68.82 -52.99 -23.94
CA ILE A 12 67.70 -52.84 -23.00
C ILE A 12 67.99 -53.77 -21.83
N VAL A 13 68.24 -53.17 -20.66
CA VAL A 13 68.41 -53.89 -19.40
C VAL A 13 67.09 -53.80 -18.61
N PRO A 14 66.52 -54.92 -18.13
CA PRO A 14 65.35 -54.89 -17.24
C PRO A 14 65.59 -53.98 -16.03
N TYR A 15 64.58 -53.18 -15.66
CA TYR A 15 64.62 -52.40 -14.42
C TYR A 15 63.95 -53.23 -13.34
N GLU A 16 64.72 -53.73 -12.39
CA GLU A 16 64.21 -54.54 -11.28
C GLU A 16 63.80 -53.62 -10.13
N CYS A 17 62.54 -53.75 -9.71
CA CYS A 17 62.03 -52.97 -8.59
C CYS A 17 62.54 -53.50 -7.25
N PRO A 18 62.92 -52.62 -6.32
CA PRO A 18 63.23 -53.03 -4.96
C PRO A 18 61.99 -53.67 -4.31
N THR A 19 62.22 -54.55 -3.33
CA THR A 19 61.15 -55.12 -2.51
C THR A 19 60.45 -54.00 -1.73
N MET A 20 59.13 -53.94 -1.81
CA MET A 20 58.34 -52.94 -1.08
C MET A 20 58.45 -53.19 0.42
N GLU A 21 58.95 -52.21 1.16
CA GLU A 21 59.02 -52.24 2.62
C GLU A 21 57.82 -51.51 3.23
N PRO A 22 57.20 -52.05 4.29
CA PRO A 22 56.12 -51.36 5.00
C PRO A 22 56.69 -50.11 5.70
N VAL A 23 56.04 -48.96 5.49
CA VAL A 23 56.38 -47.70 6.15
C VAL A 23 55.29 -47.35 7.16
N THR A 24 55.68 -46.90 8.34
CA THR A 24 54.76 -46.34 9.34
C THR A 24 54.88 -44.82 9.30
N CYS A 25 53.78 -44.13 9.09
CA CYS A 25 53.77 -42.67 9.07
C CYS A 25 53.68 -42.10 10.50
N ALA A 26 54.54 -41.15 10.81
CA ALA A 26 54.61 -40.47 12.11
C ALA A 26 53.31 -39.73 12.43
N ASN A 27 52.59 -39.27 11.41
CA ASN A 27 51.27 -38.65 11.54
C ASN A 27 50.14 -39.65 11.82
N GLY A 28 50.44 -40.95 11.86
CA GLY A 28 49.49 -42.02 12.12
C GLY A 28 48.54 -42.34 10.96
N LYS A 29 48.65 -41.66 9.81
CA LYS A 29 47.86 -41.94 8.61
C LYS A 29 48.43 -43.15 7.85
N ASN A 30 47.60 -43.73 6.99
CA ASN A 30 48.04 -44.82 6.12
C ASN A 30 49.01 -44.31 5.05
N PRO A 31 50.11 -45.03 4.75
CA PRO A 31 51.02 -44.63 3.69
C PRO A 31 50.35 -44.75 2.31
N VAL A 32 50.72 -43.86 1.41
CA VAL A 32 50.24 -43.84 0.03
C VAL A 32 51.21 -44.59 -0.89
N LEU A 33 50.66 -45.25 -1.92
CA LEU A 33 51.46 -45.95 -2.92
C LEU A 33 51.72 -45.03 -4.10
N VAL A 34 52.99 -44.68 -4.32
CA VAL A 34 53.41 -43.78 -5.41
C VAL A 34 54.36 -44.50 -6.36
N TYR A 35 54.52 -43.93 -7.55
CA TYR A 35 55.54 -44.38 -8.49
C TYR A 35 56.83 -43.57 -8.34
N ASP A 36 57.94 -44.25 -8.56
CA ASP A 36 59.26 -43.64 -8.69
C ASP A 36 59.33 -42.63 -9.85
N TYR A 37 60.43 -41.90 -9.93
CA TYR A 37 60.65 -40.88 -10.96
C TYR A 37 60.52 -41.43 -12.39
N TYR A 38 60.87 -42.70 -12.60
CA TYR A 38 60.80 -43.36 -13.91
C TYR A 38 59.43 -43.97 -14.23
N HIS A 39 58.46 -43.88 -13.32
CA HIS A 39 57.14 -44.53 -13.43
C HIS A 39 57.22 -46.05 -13.66
N CYS A 40 58.25 -46.69 -13.10
CA CYS A 40 58.51 -48.11 -13.29
C CYS A 40 58.24 -48.92 -12.02
N CYS A 41 58.52 -48.35 -10.84
CA CYS A 41 58.41 -49.06 -9.56
C CYS A 41 57.53 -48.31 -8.58
N GLN A 42 56.83 -49.05 -7.72
CA GLN A 42 56.01 -48.48 -6.68
C GLN A 42 56.69 -48.59 -5.32
N HIS A 43 56.52 -47.56 -4.48
CA HIS A 43 56.96 -47.55 -3.09
C HIS A 43 55.97 -46.78 -2.22
N TYR A 44 56.06 -46.98 -0.92
CA TYR A 44 55.23 -46.29 0.07
C TYR A 44 55.83 -44.94 0.44
N GLU A 45 55.01 -43.90 0.45
CA GLU A 45 55.33 -42.57 0.98
C GLU A 45 54.32 -42.18 2.06
N CYS A 46 54.73 -41.27 2.94
CA CYS A 46 53.86 -40.65 3.93
C CYS A 46 53.56 -39.23 3.49
N ASP A 47 52.37 -39.02 2.93
CA ASP A 47 51.93 -37.67 2.56
C ASP A 47 51.77 -36.79 3.80
N CYS A 48 51.97 -35.50 3.58
CA CYS A 48 52.10 -34.51 4.63
C CYS A 48 50.80 -33.74 4.78
N GLU A 49 50.19 -33.86 5.95
CA GLU A 49 48.92 -33.21 6.27
C GLU A 49 49.03 -32.36 7.52
N CYS A 50 48.79 -31.06 7.36
CA CYS A 50 48.72 -30.12 8.46
C CYS A 50 47.28 -29.69 8.68
N GLU A 51 46.83 -29.75 9.92
CA GLU A 51 45.46 -29.44 10.30
C GLU A 51 45.48 -28.37 11.40
N GLY A 52 44.52 -27.48 11.40
CA GLY A 52 44.34 -26.54 12.49
C GLY A 52 42.89 -26.13 12.63
N TRP A 53 42.44 -25.95 13.87
CA TRP A 53 41.06 -25.59 14.15
C TRP A 53 40.94 -24.83 15.45
N GLY A 54 40.15 -23.76 15.40
CA GLY A 54 40.27 -22.72 16.41
C GLY A 54 41.67 -22.10 16.39
N ASP A 55 41.90 -21.11 17.26
CA ASP A 55 43.25 -20.80 17.73
C ASP A 55 43.19 -21.04 19.25
N PRO A 56 43.51 -22.28 19.65
CA PRO A 56 44.93 -22.58 19.48
C PRO A 56 45.37 -23.88 18.82
N HIS A 57 44.51 -24.75 18.27
CA HIS A 57 44.91 -26.13 17.98
C HIS A 57 45.55 -26.32 16.60
N TYR A 58 46.73 -26.95 16.58
CA TYR A 58 47.46 -27.31 15.35
C TYR A 58 47.95 -28.75 15.44
N ILE A 59 47.97 -29.44 14.30
CA ILE A 59 48.67 -30.71 14.04
C ILE A 59 49.60 -30.46 12.87
N THR A 60 50.91 -30.67 13.07
CA THR A 60 51.94 -30.54 12.04
C THR A 60 51.86 -31.64 10.99
N PHE A 61 52.59 -31.50 9.88
CA PHE A 61 52.66 -32.50 8.80
C PHE A 61 53.01 -33.91 9.28
N ASP A 62 53.87 -34.02 10.31
CA ASP A 62 54.31 -35.27 10.89
C ASP A 62 53.49 -35.70 12.12
N GLY A 63 52.42 -34.96 12.46
CA GLY A 63 51.41 -35.36 13.46
C GLY A 63 51.58 -34.80 14.87
N LYS A 64 52.48 -33.84 15.07
CA LYS A 64 52.72 -33.23 16.39
C LYS A 64 51.61 -32.23 16.71
N TYR A 65 50.84 -32.54 17.76
CA TYR A 65 49.82 -31.65 18.28
C TYR A 65 50.40 -30.58 19.21
N TYR A 66 50.04 -29.32 19.00
CA TYR A 66 50.39 -28.23 19.90
C TYR A 66 49.32 -27.14 19.91
N SER A 67 49.42 -26.25 20.90
CA SER A 67 48.52 -25.12 21.07
C SER A 67 49.27 -23.78 21.01
N TYR A 68 48.76 -22.81 20.25
CA TYR A 68 49.31 -21.46 20.14
C TYR A 68 48.21 -20.39 20.05
N GLN A 69 48.31 -19.24 20.74
CA GLN A 69 47.28 -18.19 20.69
C GLN A 69 47.84 -16.87 20.17
N GLY A 70 47.78 -16.63 18.87
CA GLY A 70 48.34 -15.43 18.25
C GLY A 70 47.33 -14.76 17.35
N ASN A 71 47.07 -13.47 17.52
CA ASN A 71 46.09 -12.71 16.73
C ASN A 71 46.72 -11.94 15.54
N CYS A 72 47.76 -12.51 14.95
CA CYS A 72 48.54 -11.90 13.88
C CYS A 72 48.54 -12.77 12.61
N THR A 73 49.26 -12.33 11.59
CA THR A 73 49.56 -13.18 10.43
C THR A 73 50.85 -13.96 10.64
N TYR A 74 50.82 -15.27 10.46
CA TYR A 74 51.98 -16.17 10.64
C TYR A 74 52.26 -16.98 9.38
N TYR A 75 53.52 -17.41 9.24
CA TYR A 75 53.91 -18.41 8.25
C TYR A 75 53.42 -19.79 8.70
N LEU A 76 52.33 -20.25 8.07
CA LEU A 76 51.77 -21.57 8.34
C LEU A 76 52.65 -22.65 7.69
N MET A 77 53.01 -22.46 6.43
CA MET A 77 53.95 -23.28 5.70
C MET A 77 54.77 -22.41 4.73
N LYS A 78 56.07 -22.67 4.64
CA LYS A 78 56.95 -22.12 3.63
C LYS A 78 57.97 -23.17 3.23
N GLU A 79 58.39 -23.15 1.97
CA GLU A 79 59.52 -23.98 1.53
C GLU A 79 60.85 -23.56 2.18
N ILE A 80 61.68 -24.52 2.58
CA ILE A 80 63.06 -24.25 3.05
C ILE A 80 63.88 -23.73 1.89
N THR A 81 63.85 -24.46 0.78
CA THR A 81 64.38 -24.06 -0.52
C THR A 81 63.21 -23.87 -1.47
N PRO A 82 62.99 -22.66 -2.04
CA PRO A 82 61.80 -22.35 -2.82
C PRO A 82 61.88 -22.97 -4.23
N MET A 83 61.73 -24.29 -4.32
CA MET A 83 61.71 -25.09 -5.54
C MET A 83 60.42 -24.88 -6.33
N HIS A 84 59.28 -24.75 -5.64
CA HIS A 84 57.97 -24.56 -6.26
C HIS A 84 57.37 -23.17 -5.98
N GLY A 85 57.96 -22.43 -5.02
CA GLY A 85 57.53 -21.09 -4.68
C GLY A 85 56.15 -21.07 -4.00
N LEU A 86 55.83 -22.12 -3.24
CA LEU A 86 54.65 -22.20 -2.40
C LEU A 86 54.94 -21.62 -1.02
N GLU A 87 54.03 -20.76 -0.57
CA GLU A 87 54.02 -20.19 0.77
C GLU A 87 52.55 -20.03 1.21
N ILE A 88 52.22 -20.46 2.42
CA ILE A 88 50.88 -20.40 2.99
C ILE A 88 50.95 -19.65 4.30
N LEU A 89 50.14 -18.60 4.43
CA LEU A 89 50.02 -17.78 5.62
C LEU A 89 48.66 -18.02 6.28
N ILE A 90 48.64 -17.89 7.60
CA ILE A 90 47.42 -17.89 8.39
C ILE A 90 47.22 -16.51 9.03
N GLU A 91 46.05 -15.93 8.82
CA GLU A 91 45.62 -14.67 9.45
C GLU A 91 44.67 -15.00 10.59
N ASN A 92 45.14 -14.82 11.82
CA ASN A 92 44.36 -15.04 13.02
C ASN A 92 43.85 -13.71 13.60
N VAL A 93 42.66 -13.73 14.20
CA VAL A 93 42.05 -12.57 14.87
C VAL A 93 41.42 -13.00 16.19
N HIS A 94 41.16 -12.04 17.08
CA HIS A 94 40.28 -12.33 18.22
C HIS A 94 38.84 -12.52 17.73
N CYS A 95 38.33 -13.75 17.92
CA CYS A 95 37.00 -14.15 17.47
C CYS A 95 35.91 -13.90 18.51
N ASP A 96 36.30 -13.67 19.76
CA ASP A 96 35.41 -13.23 20.83
C ASP A 96 35.92 -11.90 21.39
N PRO A 97 35.08 -10.85 21.50
CA PRO A 97 35.50 -9.57 22.06
C PRO A 97 35.62 -9.57 23.60
N THR A 98 35.08 -10.57 24.27
CA THR A 98 35.06 -10.71 25.74
C THR A 98 36.14 -11.67 26.26
N GLU A 99 36.65 -12.53 25.40
CA GLU A 99 37.68 -13.50 25.72
C GLU A 99 38.93 -13.26 24.88
N ASP A 100 40.07 -13.52 25.49
CA ASP A 100 41.39 -13.32 24.89
C ASP A 100 41.80 -14.49 23.97
N VAL A 101 40.84 -15.07 23.24
CA VAL A 101 41.01 -16.21 22.33
C VAL A 101 41.08 -15.76 20.88
N SER A 102 41.92 -16.44 20.10
CA SER A 102 42.09 -16.16 18.68
C SER A 102 41.37 -17.23 17.85
N CYS A 103 41.09 -16.94 16.58
CA CYS A 103 40.65 -17.92 15.60
C CYS A 103 41.23 -17.59 14.22
N PRO A 104 41.42 -18.60 13.36
CA PRO A 104 41.73 -18.40 11.96
C PRO A 104 40.60 -17.63 11.26
N ARG A 105 40.94 -16.48 10.69
CA ARG A 105 40.04 -15.69 9.85
C ARG A 105 40.24 -15.97 8.38
N ALA A 106 41.49 -16.17 7.97
CA ALA A 106 41.82 -16.42 6.58
C ALA A 106 43.10 -17.26 6.42
N LEU A 107 43.18 -17.97 5.29
CA LEU A 107 44.41 -18.50 4.74
C LEU A 107 44.80 -17.74 3.48
N ILE A 108 46.09 -17.45 3.32
CA ILE A 108 46.63 -16.79 2.13
C ILE A 108 47.62 -17.74 1.48
N VAL A 109 47.27 -18.22 0.28
CA VAL A 109 48.08 -19.15 -0.51
C VAL A 109 48.79 -18.37 -1.60
N ASN A 110 50.12 -18.29 -1.48
CA ASN A 110 51.00 -17.69 -2.47
C ASN A 110 51.64 -18.80 -3.31
N TYR A 111 51.42 -18.77 -4.62
CA TYR A 111 51.98 -19.73 -5.57
C TYR A 111 52.30 -19.06 -6.91
N GLY A 112 53.58 -19.02 -7.27
CA GLY A 112 54.05 -18.30 -8.45
C GLY A 112 53.72 -16.80 -8.37
N ALA A 113 52.96 -16.29 -9.35
CA ALA A 113 52.48 -14.91 -9.36
C ALA A 113 51.07 -14.74 -8.76
N GLN A 114 50.46 -15.81 -8.26
CA GLN A 114 49.12 -15.78 -7.69
C GLN A 114 49.20 -15.70 -6.16
N SER A 115 48.38 -14.83 -5.58
CA SER A 115 48.11 -14.76 -4.14
C SER A 115 46.61 -14.82 -3.94
N ILE A 116 46.12 -15.93 -3.38
CA ILE A 116 44.70 -16.20 -3.16
C ILE A 116 44.43 -16.26 -1.66
N LYS A 117 43.51 -15.42 -1.18
CA LYS A 117 43.08 -15.38 0.21
C LYS A 117 41.72 -16.05 0.35
N LEU A 118 41.64 -17.12 1.12
CA LEU A 118 40.40 -17.79 1.54
C LEU A 118 40.00 -17.20 2.89
N ILE A 119 38.81 -16.61 3.02
CA ILE A 119 38.41 -15.84 4.20
C ILE A 119 37.00 -16.19 4.66
N ASN A 120 36.80 -16.23 5.98
CA ASN A 120 35.49 -16.28 6.61
C ASN A 120 35.17 -14.93 7.27
N PHE A 121 34.07 -14.29 6.85
CA PHE A 121 33.60 -13.03 7.44
C PHE A 121 32.76 -13.22 8.70
N ASN A 122 32.27 -14.43 8.97
CA ASN A 122 31.40 -14.71 10.11
C ASN A 122 31.96 -15.84 10.98
N LEU A 123 32.69 -15.46 12.02
CA LEU A 123 33.31 -16.40 12.98
C LEU A 123 32.30 -16.90 14.04
N GLY A 124 31.32 -16.07 14.42
CA GLY A 124 30.36 -16.36 15.49
C GLY A 124 29.14 -17.20 15.07
N GLY A 125 28.91 -17.41 13.78
CA GLY A 125 27.73 -18.13 13.27
C GLY A 125 27.99 -18.92 11.99
N ARG A 126 27.01 -18.94 11.08
CA ARG A 126 27.12 -19.62 9.79
C ARG A 126 28.30 -19.06 8.97
N PRO A 127 29.18 -19.90 8.39
CA PRO A 127 30.30 -19.44 7.57
C PRO A 127 29.86 -18.49 6.44
N ASP A 128 30.50 -17.33 6.32
CA ASP A 128 30.41 -16.42 5.17
C ASP A 128 31.76 -16.45 4.45
N LEU A 129 31.93 -17.48 3.61
CA LEU A 129 33.18 -17.82 2.96
C LEU A 129 33.31 -17.14 1.60
N LYS A 130 34.45 -16.47 1.39
CA LYS A 130 34.80 -15.84 0.10
C LYS A 130 36.27 -16.05 -0.22
N ALA A 131 36.62 -15.87 -1.49
CA ALA A 131 38.00 -15.90 -1.94
C ALA A 131 38.36 -14.56 -2.59
N PHE A 132 39.56 -14.06 -2.32
CA PHE A 132 40.08 -12.83 -2.90
C PHE A 132 41.43 -13.08 -3.58
N LYS A 133 41.78 -12.21 -4.52
CA LYS A 133 43.11 -12.15 -5.12
C LYS A 133 43.80 -10.84 -4.77
N ASN A 134 45.12 -10.88 -4.60
CA ASN A 134 45.99 -9.72 -4.34
C ASN A 134 45.60 -8.92 -3.08
N GLU A 135 45.60 -9.56 -1.91
CA GLU A 135 45.34 -8.90 -0.60
C GLU A 135 44.03 -8.07 -0.56
N ASP A 136 42.90 -8.74 -0.82
CA ASP A 136 41.54 -8.19 -0.72
C ASP A 136 41.11 -7.18 -1.80
N VAL A 137 41.89 -6.99 -2.87
CA VAL A 137 41.58 -6.06 -3.97
C VAL A 137 40.48 -6.58 -4.91
N GLU A 138 40.54 -7.88 -5.25
CA GLU A 138 39.63 -8.49 -6.23
C GLU A 138 38.87 -9.66 -5.59
N ASN A 139 37.55 -9.52 -5.45
CA ASN A 139 36.67 -10.61 -5.02
C ASN A 139 36.55 -11.64 -6.15
N LEU A 140 36.94 -12.88 -5.89
CA LEU A 140 36.89 -13.96 -6.86
C LEU A 140 35.48 -14.51 -6.97
N ARG A 141 34.95 -14.54 -8.20
CA ARG A 141 33.75 -15.29 -8.51
C ARG A 141 34.09 -16.79 -8.48
N LEU A 142 33.36 -17.56 -7.67
CA LEU A 142 33.52 -19.00 -7.58
C LEU A 142 32.52 -19.74 -8.49
N PRO A 143 32.92 -20.86 -9.12
CA PRO A 143 34.26 -21.45 -9.08
C PRO A 143 35.31 -20.58 -9.79
N TYR A 144 36.54 -20.57 -9.27
CA TYR A 144 37.67 -19.88 -9.88
C TYR A 144 38.65 -20.90 -10.45
N TRP A 145 39.14 -20.68 -11.67
CA TRP A 145 40.18 -21.49 -12.26
C TRP A 145 41.10 -20.64 -13.14
N LYS A 146 42.38 -20.56 -12.76
CA LYS A 146 43.40 -19.87 -13.57
C LYS A 146 44.81 -20.37 -13.25
N ASP A 147 45.64 -20.49 -14.28
CA ASP A 147 47.06 -20.86 -14.20
C ASP A 147 47.33 -22.11 -13.33
N GLY A 148 46.46 -23.13 -13.44
CA GLY A 148 46.58 -24.39 -12.70
C GLY A 148 46.11 -24.34 -11.24
N VAL A 149 45.53 -23.23 -10.79
CA VAL A 149 44.92 -23.11 -9.46
C VAL A 149 43.40 -23.08 -9.59
N LYS A 150 42.72 -23.93 -8.82
CA LYS A 150 41.26 -24.01 -8.73
C LYS A 150 40.78 -23.64 -7.33
N VAL A 151 39.66 -22.95 -7.23
CA VAL A 151 38.98 -22.67 -5.96
C VAL A 151 37.49 -22.98 -6.09
N MET A 152 37.00 -23.87 -5.23
CA MET A 152 35.62 -24.31 -5.17
C MET A 152 34.99 -23.96 -3.81
N SER A 153 33.67 -23.85 -3.76
CA SER A 153 32.92 -23.68 -2.51
C SER A 153 31.81 -24.72 -2.39
N THR A 154 31.71 -25.32 -1.21
CA THR A 154 30.60 -26.21 -0.83
C THR A 154 29.59 -25.53 0.09
N ASN A 155 29.63 -24.20 0.21
CA ASN A 155 28.93 -23.38 1.20
C ASN A 155 29.31 -23.62 2.67
N ILE A 156 30.08 -24.67 2.97
CA ILE A 156 30.64 -24.97 4.30
C ILE A 156 32.17 -24.87 4.28
N ASN A 157 32.80 -25.27 3.17
CA ASN A 157 34.23 -25.18 2.96
C ASN A 157 34.57 -24.44 1.66
N LEU A 158 35.73 -23.79 1.66
CA LEU A 158 36.49 -23.43 0.46
C LEU A 158 37.56 -24.50 0.24
N VAL A 159 37.70 -24.95 -0.99
CA VAL A 159 38.73 -25.92 -1.39
C VAL A 159 39.57 -25.31 -2.50
N LEU A 160 40.86 -25.12 -2.23
CA LEU A 160 41.85 -24.67 -3.20
C LEU A 160 42.72 -25.84 -3.62
N GLU A 161 42.90 -26.04 -4.91
CA GLU A 161 43.78 -27.07 -5.48
C GLU A 161 44.81 -26.45 -6.40
N ILE A 162 46.07 -26.87 -6.25
CA ILE A 162 47.16 -26.57 -7.20
C ILE A 162 47.42 -27.84 -8.00
N LEU A 163 46.80 -27.93 -9.18
CA LEU A 163 46.74 -29.14 -10.03
C LEU A 163 48.12 -29.71 -10.42
N ARG A 164 49.15 -28.85 -10.53
CA ARG A 164 50.49 -29.28 -10.96
C ARG A 164 51.29 -29.96 -9.84
N LEU A 165 50.92 -29.70 -8.60
CA LEU A 165 51.62 -30.18 -7.41
C LEU A 165 50.73 -31.08 -6.55
N ASN A 166 49.47 -31.30 -6.95
CA ASN A 166 48.43 -31.98 -6.20
C ASN A 166 48.30 -31.46 -4.75
N VAL A 167 48.50 -30.16 -4.54
CA VAL A 167 48.32 -29.53 -3.23
C VAL A 167 46.85 -29.19 -3.05
N VAL A 168 46.29 -29.54 -1.90
CA VAL A 168 44.91 -29.22 -1.54
C VAL A 168 44.87 -28.47 -0.22
N VAL A 169 44.20 -27.32 -0.22
CA VAL A 169 43.98 -26.49 0.97
C VAL A 169 42.49 -26.36 1.21
N LYS A 170 42.00 -26.83 2.36
CA LYS A 170 40.63 -26.60 2.83
C LYS A 170 40.60 -25.46 3.83
N PHE A 171 39.58 -24.62 3.73
CA PHE A 171 39.30 -23.60 4.73
C PHE A 171 37.80 -23.51 5.00
N GLY A 172 37.41 -23.80 6.25
CA GLY A 172 36.02 -23.80 6.72
C GLY A 172 35.72 -22.62 7.63
N ARG A 173 34.93 -22.85 8.68
CA ARG A 173 34.50 -21.80 9.61
C ARG A 173 35.68 -21.16 10.37
N THR A 174 36.45 -21.97 11.07
CA THR A 174 37.65 -21.59 11.83
C THR A 174 38.67 -22.73 11.82
N GLY A 175 38.52 -23.66 10.88
CA GLY A 175 39.38 -24.83 10.71
C GLY A 175 39.89 -24.94 9.28
N PHE A 176 41.01 -25.63 9.12
CA PHE A 176 41.68 -25.82 7.85
C PHE A 176 42.43 -27.15 7.80
N SER A 177 42.69 -27.63 6.59
CA SER A 177 43.67 -28.68 6.32
C SER A 177 44.51 -28.31 5.10
N ILE A 178 45.78 -28.71 5.12
CA ILE A 178 46.75 -28.53 4.04
C ILE A 178 47.36 -29.89 3.76
N ASN A 179 47.07 -30.42 2.58
CA ASN A 179 47.63 -31.67 2.09
C ASN A 179 48.71 -31.38 1.04
N LEU A 180 49.93 -31.86 1.33
CA LEU A 180 51.12 -31.71 0.50
C LEU A 180 51.67 -33.10 0.14
N PRO A 181 51.81 -33.43 -1.16
CA PRO A 181 52.42 -34.69 -1.54
C PRO A 181 53.90 -34.74 -1.19
N TYR A 182 54.33 -35.85 -0.58
CA TYR A 182 55.71 -36.03 -0.11
C TYR A 182 56.72 -35.87 -1.25
N LYS A 183 56.42 -36.39 -2.43
CA LYS A 183 57.22 -36.25 -3.67
C LYS A 183 57.72 -34.82 -3.97
N TYR A 184 56.94 -33.79 -3.64
CA TYR A 184 57.30 -32.38 -3.93
C TYR A 184 57.84 -31.62 -2.72
N PHE A 185 57.43 -32.01 -1.51
CA PHE A 185 57.66 -31.21 -0.30
C PHE A 185 58.42 -31.95 0.82
N GLY A 186 58.75 -33.23 0.63
CA GLY A 186 59.49 -34.05 1.57
C GLY A 186 60.79 -33.40 2.03
N GLY A 187 60.91 -33.18 3.35
CA GLY A 187 62.05 -32.54 4.00
C GLY A 187 62.26 -31.07 3.65
N ASN A 188 61.32 -30.43 2.94
CA ASN A 188 61.48 -29.06 2.41
C ASN A 188 60.44 -28.07 2.95
N THR A 189 59.74 -28.36 4.04
CA THR A 189 58.77 -27.44 4.66
C THR A 189 59.25 -26.91 6.00
N GLN A 190 58.77 -25.72 6.36
CA GLN A 190 58.99 -25.06 7.65
C GLN A 190 57.83 -24.09 7.95
N GLY A 191 57.62 -23.74 9.21
CA GLY A 191 56.51 -22.90 9.65
C GLY A 191 55.75 -23.54 10.82
N HIS A 192 54.54 -23.06 11.08
CA HIS A 192 53.65 -23.65 12.10
C HIS A 192 53.30 -25.11 11.81
N CYS A 193 53.19 -25.50 10.54
CA CYS A 193 52.94 -26.89 10.14
C CYS A 193 54.16 -27.82 10.26
N GLY A 194 55.32 -27.32 10.72
CA GLY A 194 56.52 -28.12 10.92
C GLY A 194 57.19 -28.59 9.62
N THR A 195 57.95 -29.68 9.72
CA THR A 195 58.65 -30.27 8.57
C THR A 195 57.86 -31.46 8.03
N CYS A 196 57.98 -31.72 6.73
CA CYS A 196 57.36 -32.85 6.05
C CYS A 196 58.39 -33.98 5.96
N SER A 197 58.85 -34.50 7.10
CA SER A 197 60.02 -35.40 7.17
C SER A 197 59.70 -36.79 7.71
N ASN A 198 58.43 -37.02 8.10
CA ASN A 198 57.99 -38.20 8.82
C ASN A 198 58.65 -38.33 10.21
N ASN A 199 58.94 -37.21 10.87
CA ASN A 199 59.60 -37.14 12.18
C ASN A 199 59.10 -35.96 13.04
N GLN A 200 58.31 -36.26 14.08
CA GLN A 200 57.77 -35.24 15.00
C GLN A 200 58.84 -34.49 15.83
N ASP A 201 60.07 -35.00 15.94
CA ASP A 201 61.08 -34.39 16.80
C ASP A 201 61.67 -33.10 16.21
N ASP A 202 61.62 -32.92 14.88
CA ASP A 202 62.14 -31.73 14.21
C ASP A 202 61.06 -30.70 13.81
N ASP A 203 59.78 -31.02 14.04
CA ASP A 203 58.65 -30.16 13.67
C ASP A 203 58.70 -28.75 14.24
N CYS A 204 59.22 -28.58 15.45
CA CYS A 204 59.28 -27.26 16.11
C CYS A 204 60.48 -26.43 15.61
N ARG A 205 60.74 -26.44 14.30
CA ARG A 205 61.88 -25.81 13.64
C ARG A 205 61.72 -24.29 13.53
N LEU A 206 62.68 -23.56 14.08
CA LEU A 206 62.75 -22.09 14.01
C LEU A 206 63.21 -21.61 12.63
N PRO A 207 62.98 -20.32 12.27
CA PRO A 207 63.53 -19.73 11.05
C PRO A 207 65.06 -19.79 10.94
N SER A 208 65.76 -19.88 12.07
CA SER A 208 67.22 -20.11 12.14
C SER A 208 67.65 -21.51 11.72
N GLY A 209 66.71 -22.45 11.68
CA GLY A 209 66.92 -23.87 11.40
C GLY A 209 67.19 -24.74 12.62
N THR A 210 67.26 -24.17 13.81
CA THR A 210 67.34 -24.93 15.07
C THR A 210 65.95 -25.38 15.52
N VAL A 211 65.86 -26.47 16.29
CA VAL A 211 64.60 -26.95 16.88
C VAL A 211 64.38 -26.28 18.24
N ALA A 212 63.18 -25.72 18.45
CA ALA A 212 62.78 -25.11 19.72
C ALA A 212 62.37 -26.17 20.75
N GLU A 213 62.29 -25.77 22.02
CA GLU A 213 61.82 -26.65 23.11
C GLU A 213 60.40 -27.17 22.89
N ASN A 214 59.51 -26.33 22.35
CA ASN A 214 58.17 -26.72 21.97
C ASN A 214 57.65 -25.82 20.83
N CYS A 215 56.59 -26.29 20.16
CA CYS A 215 56.07 -25.64 18.96
C CYS A 215 55.32 -24.33 19.27
N GLY A 216 54.82 -24.13 20.49
CA GLY A 216 54.25 -22.84 20.92
C GLY A 216 55.30 -21.73 20.98
N VAL A 217 56.53 -22.06 21.40
CA VAL A 217 57.68 -21.13 21.34
C VAL A 217 58.11 -20.87 19.90
N MET A 218 58.20 -21.94 19.08
CA MET A 218 58.53 -21.81 17.66
C MET A 218 57.55 -20.90 16.91
N ALA A 219 56.25 -21.00 17.22
CA ALA A 219 55.20 -20.29 16.54
C ALA A 219 55.34 -18.76 16.59
N ASP A 220 55.87 -18.19 17.70
CA ASP A 220 56.15 -16.75 17.84
C ASP A 220 57.15 -16.24 16.79
N ASP A 221 58.16 -17.04 16.46
CA ASP A 221 59.23 -16.64 15.55
C ASP A 221 58.82 -16.67 14.08
N TRP A 222 57.70 -17.33 13.77
CA TRP A 222 57.09 -17.40 12.44
C TRP A 222 56.12 -16.24 12.14
N LEU A 223 56.17 -15.16 12.93
CA LEU A 223 55.40 -13.95 12.68
C LEU A 223 55.80 -13.27 11.36
N LEU A 224 54.80 -12.90 10.55
CA LEU A 224 55.03 -12.20 9.28
C LEU A 224 55.69 -10.84 9.53
N LYS A 225 56.76 -10.54 8.79
CA LYS A 225 57.59 -9.33 9.01
C LYS A 225 56.79 -8.02 9.04
N LYS A 226 55.74 -7.90 8.20
CA LYS A 226 54.90 -6.69 8.11
C LYS A 226 54.05 -6.44 9.35
N ASP A 227 53.78 -7.48 10.14
CA ASP A 227 53.01 -7.39 11.38
C ASP A 227 53.93 -7.24 12.62
N LYS A 228 55.26 -7.29 12.47
CA LYS A 228 56.20 -7.01 13.57
C LYS A 228 56.06 -5.56 14.03
N GLY A 229 55.67 -5.36 15.30
CA GLY A 229 55.52 -4.04 15.91
C GLY A 229 54.19 -3.34 15.61
N LYS A 230 53.24 -4.03 14.96
CA LYS A 230 51.89 -3.52 14.72
C LYS A 230 51.10 -3.47 16.03
N THR A 231 50.48 -2.33 16.33
CA THR A 231 49.64 -2.16 17.52
C THR A 231 48.49 -3.15 17.51
N GLY A 232 48.34 -3.94 18.58
CA GLY A 232 47.28 -4.94 18.72
C GLY A 232 47.67 -6.37 18.28
N CYS A 233 48.83 -6.55 17.64
CA CYS A 233 49.41 -7.87 17.39
C CYS A 233 50.16 -8.35 18.64
N ILE A 234 49.59 -9.29 19.39
CA ILE A 234 50.12 -9.80 20.65
C ILE A 234 50.45 -11.28 20.49
N PRO A 235 51.73 -11.64 20.29
CA PRO A 235 52.16 -13.03 20.39
C PRO A 235 51.94 -13.53 21.82
N LYS A 236 51.14 -14.57 22.05
CA LYS A 236 50.99 -15.20 23.37
C LYS A 236 51.56 -16.62 23.34
N ARG A 237 52.62 -16.80 24.15
CA ARG A 237 53.40 -18.05 24.28
C ARG A 237 52.65 -19.24 24.82
N THR A 238 51.57 -19.04 25.58
CA THR A 238 50.91 -20.15 26.27
C THR A 238 49.44 -19.83 26.51
N PRO A 239 48.52 -20.75 26.17
CA PRO A 239 47.13 -20.62 26.56
C PRO A 239 47.01 -20.58 28.10
N PRO A 240 46.01 -19.87 28.66
CA PRO A 240 45.83 -19.78 30.11
C PRO A 240 45.63 -21.15 30.78
N GLN A 241 46.45 -21.52 31.75
CA GLN A 241 46.37 -22.79 32.51
C GLN A 241 45.30 -22.80 33.62
N LYS A 242 44.09 -22.30 33.38
CA LYS A 242 43.01 -22.43 34.38
C LYS A 242 42.57 -23.91 34.48
N PRO A 243 42.26 -24.43 35.68
CA PRO A 243 41.72 -25.79 35.80
C PRO A 243 40.40 -25.90 35.04
N CYS A 244 40.39 -26.68 33.96
CA CYS A 244 39.22 -26.99 33.16
C CYS A 244 38.32 -27.94 33.95
N LYS A 245 37.11 -27.50 34.31
CA LYS A 245 36.07 -28.39 34.83
C LYS A 245 35.31 -28.94 33.63
N GLN A 246 35.27 -30.26 33.49
CA GLN A 246 34.46 -30.92 32.46
C GLN A 246 33.00 -30.42 32.56
N ASN A 247 32.49 -29.92 31.45
CA ASN A 247 31.10 -29.53 31.32
C ASN A 247 30.27 -30.78 30.97
N PRO A 248 29.30 -31.21 31.81
CA PRO A 248 28.50 -32.40 31.54
C PRO A 248 27.71 -32.33 30.23
N ASP A 249 27.39 -31.12 29.76
CA ASP A 249 26.62 -30.91 28.54
C ASP A 249 27.52 -30.86 27.28
N SER A 250 28.83 -31.03 27.41
CA SER A 250 29.84 -30.98 26.33
C SER A 250 29.54 -31.97 25.20
N VAL A 251 29.72 -31.56 23.93
CA VAL A 251 29.60 -32.49 22.79
C VAL A 251 30.89 -33.26 22.49
N CYS A 252 31.98 -32.99 23.23
CA CYS A 252 33.29 -33.58 22.99
C CYS A 252 33.31 -35.10 23.16
N GLU A 253 32.46 -35.65 24.02
CA GLU A 253 32.35 -37.11 24.22
C GLU A 253 31.92 -37.86 22.95
N LEU A 254 31.25 -37.19 21.99
CA LEU A 254 30.94 -37.78 20.69
C LEU A 254 32.18 -38.25 19.94
N LEU A 255 33.34 -37.59 20.12
CA LEU A 255 34.60 -37.97 19.49
C LEU A 255 35.16 -39.29 20.04
N LYS A 256 34.87 -39.62 21.29
CA LYS A 256 35.46 -40.76 22.02
C LYS A 256 34.51 -41.94 22.18
N ASP A 257 33.21 -41.75 21.92
CA ASP A 257 32.21 -42.80 22.07
C ASP A 257 32.51 -43.99 21.14
N PRO A 258 32.88 -45.17 21.68
CA PRO A 258 33.26 -46.34 20.89
C PRO A 258 32.07 -46.99 20.18
N SER A 259 30.83 -46.60 20.51
CA SER A 259 29.60 -47.02 19.83
C SER A 259 28.88 -45.83 19.17
N GLY A 260 29.52 -44.67 19.11
CA GLY A 260 28.97 -43.43 18.60
C GLY A 260 29.20 -43.23 17.11
N ALA A 261 28.93 -42.01 16.65
CA ALA A 261 29.02 -41.63 15.24
C ALA A 261 30.41 -41.88 14.62
N PHE A 262 31.46 -41.72 15.41
CA PHE A 262 32.84 -41.75 14.95
C PHE A 262 33.55 -43.10 15.11
N ALA A 263 32.86 -44.12 15.63
CA ALA A 263 33.47 -45.41 15.99
C ALA A 263 34.25 -46.07 14.83
N GLU A 264 33.74 -45.98 13.60
CA GLU A 264 34.41 -46.55 12.42
C GLU A 264 35.76 -45.91 12.11
N CYS A 265 35.92 -44.62 12.44
CA CYS A 265 37.14 -43.86 12.15
C CYS A 265 38.24 -44.04 13.21
N HIS A 266 37.89 -44.43 14.45
CA HIS A 266 38.84 -44.57 15.57
C HIS A 266 39.99 -45.52 15.28
N SER A 267 39.75 -46.55 14.45
CA SER A 267 40.77 -47.54 14.06
C SER A 267 41.83 -47.00 13.09
N GLN A 268 41.50 -45.92 12.37
CA GLN A 268 42.34 -45.34 11.32
C GLN A 268 42.95 -44.01 11.77
N ILE A 269 42.19 -43.20 12.51
CA ILE A 269 42.63 -41.88 12.99
C ILE A 269 42.28 -41.76 14.47
N SER A 270 43.27 -41.50 15.30
CA SER A 270 43.06 -41.32 16.74
C SER A 270 42.25 -40.05 17.02
N PRO A 271 41.14 -40.13 17.79
CA PRO A 271 40.36 -38.95 18.17
C PRO A 271 41.02 -38.11 19.28
N ASP A 272 42.17 -38.55 19.82
CA ASP A 272 42.75 -38.00 21.06
C ASP A 272 43.08 -36.51 20.99
N ASN A 273 43.71 -36.06 19.90
CA ASN A 273 44.10 -34.65 19.74
C ASN A 273 42.88 -33.76 19.51
N PHE A 274 41.90 -34.22 18.73
CA PHE A 274 40.63 -33.55 18.51
C PHE A 274 39.80 -33.45 19.80
N TYR A 275 39.78 -34.52 20.60
CA TYR A 275 39.11 -34.53 21.90
C TYR A 275 39.76 -33.56 22.89
N LYS A 276 41.10 -33.56 22.99
CA LYS A 276 41.85 -32.58 23.81
C LYS A 276 41.53 -31.15 23.41
N GLY A 277 41.51 -30.87 22.10
CA GLY A 277 41.15 -29.55 21.57
C GLY A 277 39.72 -29.16 21.92
N CYS A 278 38.76 -30.09 21.75
CA CYS A 278 37.37 -29.86 22.07
C CYS A 278 37.14 -29.55 23.56
N VAL A 279 37.75 -30.35 24.46
CA VAL A 279 37.63 -30.14 25.91
C VAL A 279 38.26 -28.81 26.31
N PHE A 280 39.38 -28.44 25.69
CA PHE A 280 39.97 -27.12 25.86
C PHE A 280 38.96 -26.03 25.46
N ASP A 281 38.42 -26.07 24.25
CA ASP A 281 37.50 -25.05 23.75
C ASP A 281 36.24 -24.94 24.63
N SER A 282 35.69 -26.07 25.10
CA SER A 282 34.54 -26.12 26.03
C SER A 282 34.80 -25.41 27.37
N CYS A 283 36.06 -25.28 27.78
CA CYS A 283 36.45 -24.71 29.05
C CYS A 283 36.82 -23.22 28.99
N TYR A 284 37.28 -22.74 27.83
CA TYR A 284 37.80 -21.39 27.69
C TYR A 284 36.97 -20.49 26.79
N VAL A 285 35.96 -21.05 26.10
CA VAL A 285 35.09 -20.30 25.21
C VAL A 285 33.63 -20.42 25.64
N HIS A 286 32.99 -19.28 25.92
CA HIS A 286 31.59 -19.22 26.30
C HIS A 286 30.63 -19.74 25.21
N ASN A 287 30.92 -19.44 23.95
CA ASN A 287 30.11 -19.92 22.83
C ASN A 287 30.42 -21.38 22.49
N ARG A 288 29.59 -22.28 23.00
CA ARG A 288 29.70 -23.74 22.82
C ARG A 288 29.68 -24.20 21.36
N ALA A 289 29.24 -23.37 20.42
CA ALA A 289 29.33 -23.69 18.99
C ALA A 289 30.78 -23.81 18.49
N VAL A 290 31.80 -23.42 19.29
CA VAL A 290 33.21 -23.67 18.99
C VAL A 290 33.59 -25.15 19.14
N GLU A 291 32.94 -25.90 20.04
CA GLU A 291 33.19 -27.33 20.24
C GLU A 291 32.97 -28.10 18.91
N CYS A 292 32.00 -27.63 18.11
CA CYS A 292 31.69 -28.16 16.78
C CYS A 292 32.89 -28.13 15.81
N THR A 293 33.85 -27.23 15.99
CA THR A 293 35.00 -27.10 15.09
C THR A 293 35.94 -28.30 15.26
N SER A 294 36.12 -28.80 16.48
CA SER A 294 36.90 -30.02 16.74
C SER A 294 36.22 -31.25 16.12
N LEU A 295 34.88 -31.33 16.21
CA LEU A 295 34.11 -32.41 15.59
C LEU A 295 34.17 -32.34 14.05
N GLU A 296 34.07 -31.13 13.49
CA GLU A 296 34.13 -30.87 12.05
C GLU A 296 35.51 -31.25 11.49
N THR A 297 36.61 -30.88 12.15
CA THR A 297 37.96 -31.25 11.71
C THR A 297 38.17 -32.76 11.77
N TYR A 298 37.73 -33.42 12.85
CA TYR A 298 37.86 -34.87 12.93
C TYR A 298 37.03 -35.57 11.85
N ALA A 299 35.80 -35.11 11.60
CA ALA A 299 34.97 -35.62 10.50
C ALA A 299 35.62 -35.40 9.13
N ALA A 300 36.29 -34.25 8.93
CA ALA A 300 37.02 -33.97 7.70
C ALA A 300 38.22 -34.92 7.50
N ALA A 301 38.98 -35.20 8.56
CA ALA A 301 40.08 -36.16 8.54
C ALA A 301 39.57 -37.60 8.22
N CYS A 302 38.44 -38.00 8.81
CA CYS A 302 37.79 -39.28 8.48
C CYS A 302 37.32 -39.33 7.02
N ALA A 303 36.75 -38.23 6.51
CA ALA A 303 36.25 -38.15 5.14
C ALA A 303 37.38 -38.24 4.09
N GLU A 304 38.59 -37.80 4.41
CA GLU A 304 39.77 -37.89 3.52
C GLU A 304 40.22 -39.33 3.27
N ILE A 305 40.02 -40.22 4.24
CA ILE A 305 40.27 -41.66 4.09
C ILE A 305 39.01 -42.43 3.67
N GLY A 306 37.96 -41.73 3.24
CA GLY A 306 36.72 -42.31 2.71
C GLY A 306 35.66 -42.69 3.74
N ILE A 307 35.84 -42.36 5.01
CA ILE A 307 34.87 -42.64 6.08
C ILE A 307 33.97 -41.42 6.29
N CYS A 308 32.78 -41.47 5.69
CA CYS A 308 31.84 -40.34 5.65
C CYS A 308 30.82 -40.38 6.79
N ILE A 309 31.00 -39.53 7.80
CA ILE A 309 30.22 -39.57 9.04
C ILE A 309 29.24 -38.41 9.09
N ASP A 310 27.93 -38.70 9.11
CA ASP A 310 26.90 -37.70 9.39
C ASP A 310 26.85 -37.40 10.89
N TRP A 311 27.85 -36.68 11.38
CA TRP A 311 28.04 -36.39 12.80
C TRP A 311 27.08 -35.31 13.32
N ARG A 312 26.65 -34.38 12.46
CA ARG A 312 25.79 -33.25 12.85
C ARG A 312 24.42 -33.69 13.33
N LYS A 313 23.90 -34.86 12.91
CA LYS A 313 22.62 -35.40 13.40
C LYS A 313 22.63 -35.80 14.89
N TYR A 314 23.81 -35.95 15.49
CA TYR A 314 23.97 -36.34 16.90
C TYR A 314 24.09 -35.14 17.86
N THR A 315 23.94 -33.91 17.36
CA THR A 315 24.08 -32.69 18.15
C THR A 315 23.11 -31.60 17.67
N ASN A 316 22.52 -30.86 18.62
CA ASN A 316 21.61 -29.76 18.30
C ASN A 316 22.32 -28.40 18.19
N ILE A 317 23.57 -28.29 18.63
CA ILE A 317 24.32 -27.03 18.63
C ILE A 317 25.21 -26.85 17.40
N CYS A 318 25.43 -27.92 16.63
CA CYS A 318 26.27 -27.92 15.42
C CYS A 318 25.46 -28.04 14.12
N ALA A 319 24.17 -27.68 14.14
CA ALA A 319 23.31 -27.80 12.97
C ALA A 319 23.80 -26.93 11.79
N SER A 320 23.91 -27.53 10.61
CA SER A 320 24.27 -26.87 9.36
C SER A 320 23.02 -26.52 8.55
N ASN A 321 22.72 -25.23 8.39
CA ASN A 321 21.61 -24.77 7.56
C ASN A 321 22.07 -24.53 6.11
N CYS A 322 21.63 -25.39 5.20
CA CYS A 322 21.89 -25.23 3.77
C CYS A 322 20.96 -24.20 3.11
N PRO A 323 21.40 -23.55 2.01
CA PRO A 323 20.51 -22.70 1.22
C PRO A 323 19.29 -23.48 0.72
N SER A 324 18.18 -22.78 0.49
CA SER A 324 16.94 -23.38 -0.03
C SER A 324 17.19 -24.21 -1.29
N GLY A 325 16.70 -25.45 -1.32
CA GLY A 325 16.87 -26.37 -2.44
C GLY A 325 18.13 -27.24 -2.40
N LYS A 326 19.03 -27.04 -1.44
CA LYS A 326 20.18 -27.90 -1.18
C LYS A 326 20.01 -28.68 0.13
N ILE A 327 20.67 -29.83 0.21
CA ILE A 327 20.74 -30.68 1.39
C ILE A 327 22.17 -30.74 1.92
N TYR A 328 22.28 -30.89 3.23
CA TYR A 328 23.55 -31.19 3.86
C TYR A 328 24.02 -32.60 3.49
N LYS A 329 25.31 -32.76 3.22
CA LYS A 329 25.98 -34.09 3.19
C LYS A 329 27.33 -34.00 3.90
N SER A 330 27.64 -35.04 4.69
CA SER A 330 28.94 -35.23 5.35
C SER A 330 30.09 -35.39 4.36
N CYS A 331 29.80 -35.98 3.20
CA CYS A 331 30.72 -36.06 2.07
C CYS A 331 29.99 -35.78 0.77
N GLY A 332 30.62 -34.99 -0.08
CA GLY A 332 30.28 -34.84 -1.48
C GLY A 332 31.47 -34.29 -2.26
N PRO A 333 31.38 -34.28 -3.59
CA PRO A 333 32.47 -33.78 -4.43
C PRO A 333 32.65 -32.27 -4.24
N ALA A 334 33.88 -31.83 -3.95
CA ALA A 334 34.22 -30.41 -3.85
C ALA A 334 33.88 -29.66 -5.15
N ASP A 335 34.09 -30.32 -6.30
CA ASP A 335 33.60 -29.88 -7.60
C ASP A 335 32.26 -30.54 -7.95
N GLN A 336 31.15 -29.88 -7.57
CA GLN A 336 29.80 -30.41 -7.74
C GLN A 336 29.37 -30.46 -9.21
N PRO A 337 28.77 -31.56 -9.69
CA PRO A 337 28.39 -31.68 -11.09
C PRO A 337 27.33 -30.64 -11.50
N SER A 338 27.39 -30.20 -12.76
CA SER A 338 26.48 -29.20 -13.35
C SER A 338 25.98 -29.56 -14.76
N CYS A 339 25.10 -28.74 -15.34
CA CYS A 339 24.70 -28.87 -16.75
C CYS A 339 25.71 -28.33 -17.75
N GLU A 340 26.70 -27.57 -17.28
CA GLU A 340 27.73 -26.95 -18.11
C GLU A 340 29.05 -27.73 -18.08
N ASP A 341 29.11 -28.83 -17.35
CA ASP A 341 30.29 -29.67 -17.22
C ASP A 341 30.76 -30.18 -18.59
N ASN A 342 32.04 -29.93 -18.90
CA ASN A 342 32.72 -30.53 -20.02
C ASN A 342 33.51 -31.76 -19.54
N PRO A 343 33.33 -32.95 -20.15
CA PRO A 343 34.08 -34.15 -19.78
C PRO A 343 35.61 -34.01 -19.84
N ASN A 344 36.12 -33.04 -20.59
CA ASN A 344 37.56 -32.79 -20.72
C ASN A 344 38.12 -31.81 -19.68
N ASP A 345 37.26 -31.17 -18.88
CA ASP A 345 37.74 -30.28 -17.84
C ASP A 345 38.35 -31.13 -16.70
N PRO A 346 39.53 -30.75 -16.16
CA PRO A 346 40.14 -31.44 -15.04
C PRO A 346 39.20 -31.35 -13.84
N VAL A 347 38.72 -32.48 -13.34
CA VAL A 347 37.80 -32.52 -12.19
C VAL A 347 38.63 -32.57 -10.92
N MET A 348 38.27 -31.73 -9.93
CA MET A 348 38.85 -31.83 -8.59
C MET A 348 38.27 -33.09 -7.92
N ASN A 349 39.07 -34.14 -7.84
CA ASN A 349 38.65 -35.42 -7.27
C ASN A 349 38.87 -35.45 -5.76
N TYR A 350 38.08 -34.65 -5.04
CA TYR A 350 38.23 -34.48 -3.61
C TYR A 350 36.88 -34.36 -2.93
N THR A 351 36.73 -35.04 -1.79
CA THR A 351 35.48 -35.11 -1.05
C THR A 351 35.54 -34.25 0.20
N THR A 352 34.45 -33.53 0.47
CA THR A 352 34.35 -32.68 1.65
C THR A 352 32.90 -32.52 2.10
N GLU A 353 32.71 -32.04 3.32
CA GLU A 353 31.41 -31.69 3.86
C GLU A 353 30.85 -30.44 3.16
N GLY A 354 29.53 -30.37 2.99
CA GLY A 354 28.92 -29.28 2.25
C GLY A 354 27.41 -29.32 2.07
N CYS A 355 26.93 -28.30 1.37
CA CYS A 355 25.58 -28.23 0.84
C CYS A 355 25.55 -28.63 -0.63
N TYR A 356 24.79 -29.67 -0.92
CA TYR A 356 24.74 -30.34 -2.21
C TYR A 356 23.33 -30.38 -2.77
N CYS A 357 23.21 -30.59 -4.07
CA CYS A 357 21.91 -30.91 -4.64
C CYS A 357 21.37 -32.25 -4.10
N PRO A 358 20.04 -32.36 -3.95
CA PRO A 358 19.38 -33.62 -3.62
C PRO A 358 19.75 -34.75 -4.58
N GLU A 359 19.52 -35.98 -4.15
CA GLU A 359 19.79 -37.16 -4.98
C GLU A 359 19.05 -37.10 -6.33
N GLY A 360 19.75 -37.45 -7.41
CA GLY A 360 19.23 -37.36 -8.78
C GLY A 360 19.15 -35.94 -9.36
N MET A 361 19.66 -34.92 -8.64
CA MET A 361 19.75 -33.54 -9.13
C MET A 361 21.22 -33.08 -9.20
N LYS A 362 21.47 -32.07 -10.03
CA LYS A 362 22.77 -31.42 -10.20
C LYS A 362 22.63 -29.91 -10.32
N LEU A 363 23.72 -29.17 -10.27
CA LEU A 363 23.67 -27.71 -10.42
C LEU A 363 23.27 -27.33 -11.85
N PHE A 364 22.52 -26.24 -12.01
CA PHE A 364 22.23 -25.69 -13.34
C PHE A 364 23.54 -25.19 -13.99
N SER A 365 24.23 -24.27 -13.34
CA SER A 365 25.64 -23.92 -13.61
C SER A 365 26.45 -24.00 -12.30
N LYS A 366 27.78 -24.06 -12.39
CA LYS A 366 28.66 -24.10 -11.20
C LYS A 366 28.54 -22.85 -10.33
N GLU A 367 28.23 -21.70 -10.93
CA GLU A 367 27.99 -20.42 -10.24
C GLU A 367 26.55 -20.31 -9.73
N SER A 368 25.64 -21.09 -10.32
CA SER A 368 24.25 -21.11 -9.89
C SER A 368 24.13 -21.90 -8.58
N ASN A 369 23.31 -21.41 -7.66
CA ASN A 369 22.88 -22.19 -6.49
C ASN A 369 21.58 -22.96 -6.76
N ILE A 370 21.29 -23.27 -8.02
CA ILE A 370 20.01 -23.84 -8.46
C ILE A 370 20.21 -25.32 -8.79
N CYS A 371 19.45 -26.18 -8.13
CA CYS A 371 19.46 -27.61 -8.40
C CYS A 371 18.39 -27.98 -9.43
N VAL A 372 18.78 -28.74 -10.44
CA VAL A 372 17.93 -29.20 -11.54
C VAL A 372 18.03 -30.71 -11.71
N LYS A 373 16.92 -31.33 -12.07
CA LYS A 373 16.86 -32.76 -12.39
C LYS A 373 17.35 -33.03 -13.81
N SER A 374 16.91 -32.20 -14.74
CA SER A 374 17.25 -32.24 -16.16
C SER A 374 17.86 -30.90 -16.56
N CYS A 375 18.78 -30.93 -17.53
CA CYS A 375 19.34 -29.70 -18.11
C CYS A 375 18.37 -29.03 -19.06
N GLY A 376 18.52 -27.72 -19.20
CA GLY A 376 17.59 -26.91 -19.95
C GLY A 376 17.95 -25.43 -19.86
N CYS A 377 16.94 -24.58 -19.65
CA CYS A 377 17.08 -23.14 -19.51
C CYS A 377 16.52 -22.68 -18.16
N LEU A 378 16.91 -21.47 -17.73
CA LEU A 378 16.19 -20.76 -16.69
C LEU A 378 15.23 -19.77 -17.34
N ASP A 379 13.96 -19.80 -16.93
CA ASP A 379 12.99 -18.80 -17.36
C ASP A 379 13.25 -17.42 -16.71
N PRO A 380 12.57 -16.36 -17.16
CA PRO A 380 12.76 -15.02 -16.59
C PRO A 380 12.46 -14.87 -15.09
N ASN A 381 11.81 -15.86 -14.46
CA ASN A 381 11.59 -15.91 -13.01
C ASN A 381 12.63 -16.80 -12.30
N GLY A 382 13.63 -17.32 -13.00
CA GLY A 382 14.64 -18.22 -12.47
C GLY A 382 14.17 -19.68 -12.31
N LYS A 383 13.02 -20.05 -12.90
CA LYS A 383 12.53 -21.44 -12.84
C LYS A 383 13.20 -22.28 -13.95
N PRO A 384 13.74 -23.47 -13.62
CA PRO A 384 14.24 -24.41 -14.63
C PRO A 384 13.15 -24.88 -15.59
N ARG A 385 13.49 -24.93 -16.87
CA ARG A 385 12.65 -25.38 -17.98
C ARG A 385 13.42 -26.41 -18.80
N GLU A 386 12.76 -27.49 -19.21
CA GLU A 386 13.41 -28.52 -20.04
C GLU A 386 13.63 -28.01 -21.47
N PHE A 387 14.62 -28.55 -22.16
CA PHE A 387 14.84 -28.21 -23.57
C PHE A 387 13.59 -28.49 -24.41
N ASN A 388 13.25 -27.55 -25.29
CA ASN A 388 12.06 -27.52 -26.11
C ASN A 388 10.73 -27.40 -25.34
N GLU A 389 10.75 -27.17 -24.02
CA GLU A 389 9.55 -26.85 -23.23
C GLU A 389 8.98 -25.50 -23.69
N THR A 390 7.71 -25.50 -24.10
CA THR A 390 6.96 -24.28 -24.43
C THR A 390 6.07 -23.84 -23.28
N PHE A 391 6.11 -22.56 -22.92
CA PHE A 391 5.31 -21.99 -21.85
C PHE A 391 4.90 -20.54 -22.16
N GLU A 392 3.87 -20.04 -21.47
CA GLU A 392 3.43 -18.66 -21.61
C GLU A 392 4.01 -17.79 -20.49
N TYR A 393 4.57 -16.64 -20.84
CA TYR A 393 5.05 -15.65 -19.87
C TYR A 393 4.71 -14.24 -20.36
N LYS A 394 3.95 -13.49 -19.56
CA LYS A 394 3.54 -12.09 -19.87
C LYS A 394 3.03 -11.92 -21.31
N CYS A 395 2.09 -12.79 -21.73
CA CYS A 395 1.51 -12.78 -23.08
C CYS A 395 2.49 -13.05 -24.22
N GLN A 396 3.60 -13.72 -23.92
CA GLN A 396 4.55 -14.23 -24.90
C GLN A 396 4.56 -15.75 -24.84
N ALA A 397 4.58 -16.38 -26.02
CA ALA A 397 4.89 -17.80 -26.16
C ALA A 397 6.42 -17.95 -26.11
N CYS A 398 6.90 -18.58 -25.05
CA CYS A 398 8.30 -18.82 -24.79
C CYS A 398 8.64 -20.28 -25.01
N VAL A 399 9.85 -20.54 -25.50
CA VAL A 399 10.42 -21.88 -25.61
C VAL A 399 11.83 -21.87 -25.02
N CYS A 400 12.17 -22.91 -24.24
CA CYS A 400 13.57 -23.14 -23.87
C CYS A 400 14.28 -23.74 -25.08
N ASP A 401 15.09 -22.94 -25.77
CA ASP A 401 15.77 -23.36 -26.98
C ASP A 401 17.00 -24.21 -26.64
N GLU A 402 17.07 -25.41 -27.22
CA GLU A 402 18.16 -26.36 -26.98
C GLU A 402 19.50 -25.90 -27.55
N SER A 403 19.47 -25.19 -28.68
CA SER A 403 20.68 -24.77 -29.39
C SER A 403 21.39 -23.60 -28.69
N THR A 404 20.61 -22.64 -28.19
CA THR A 404 21.14 -21.47 -27.47
C THR A 404 21.19 -21.68 -25.96
N LYS A 405 20.52 -22.70 -25.44
CA LYS A 405 20.31 -22.95 -23.99
C LYS A 405 19.68 -21.77 -23.26
N THR A 406 18.85 -21.00 -23.97
CA THR A 406 18.18 -19.81 -23.44
C THR A 406 16.70 -19.81 -23.78
N VAL A 407 15.92 -19.06 -23.01
CA VAL A 407 14.49 -18.88 -23.29
C VAL A 407 14.31 -17.86 -24.40
N ILE A 408 13.63 -18.26 -25.47
CA ILE A 408 13.24 -17.40 -26.59
C ILE A 408 11.73 -17.17 -26.51
N CYS A 409 11.31 -15.91 -26.36
CA CYS A 409 9.90 -15.52 -26.26
C CYS A 409 9.47 -14.75 -27.52
N LYS A 410 8.29 -15.10 -28.05
CA LYS A 410 7.63 -14.37 -29.13
C LYS A 410 6.26 -13.88 -28.66
N PRO A 411 5.81 -12.68 -29.05
CA PRO A 411 4.46 -12.22 -28.72
C PRO A 411 3.41 -13.25 -29.13
N LYS A 412 2.48 -13.54 -28.23
CA LYS A 412 1.39 -14.48 -28.51
C LYS A 412 0.55 -13.92 -29.66
N THR A 413 0.37 -14.71 -30.71
CA THR A 413 -0.52 -14.37 -31.81
C THR A 413 -1.96 -14.55 -31.37
N CYS A 414 -2.72 -13.46 -31.34
CA CYS A 414 -4.16 -13.49 -31.12
C CYS A 414 -4.87 -13.94 -32.40
N PRO A 415 -6.00 -14.67 -32.30
CA PRO A 415 -6.87 -14.94 -33.44
C PRO A 415 -7.28 -13.63 -34.13
N PRO A 416 -7.53 -13.64 -35.46
CA PRO A 416 -8.10 -12.48 -36.13
C PRO A 416 -9.40 -12.06 -35.43
N ALA A 417 -9.44 -10.84 -34.90
CA ALA A 417 -10.62 -10.34 -34.21
C ALA A 417 -11.77 -10.23 -35.23
N ALA A 418 -12.79 -11.07 -35.08
CA ALA A 418 -14.03 -10.90 -35.82
C ALA A 418 -14.66 -9.56 -35.38
N LEU A 419 -14.88 -8.65 -36.34
CA LEU A 419 -15.51 -7.36 -36.07
C LEU A 419 -17.03 -7.56 -36.01
N PRO A 420 -17.68 -7.48 -34.83
CA PRO A 420 -19.14 -7.48 -34.78
C PRO A 420 -19.68 -6.23 -35.48
N ARG A 421 -20.81 -6.39 -36.18
CA ARG A 421 -21.51 -5.26 -36.81
C ARG A 421 -22.40 -4.58 -35.75
N CYS A 422 -21.94 -3.48 -35.18
CA CYS A 422 -22.73 -2.65 -34.26
C CYS A 422 -23.68 -1.76 -35.08
N MET A 423 -24.79 -2.32 -35.57
CA MET A 423 -25.74 -1.59 -36.43
C MET A 423 -26.84 -0.87 -35.63
N ASP A 424 -27.05 -1.23 -34.36
CA ASP A 424 -28.10 -0.64 -33.53
C ASP A 424 -27.68 0.76 -33.03
N PRO A 425 -28.59 1.76 -33.02
CA PRO A 425 -28.29 3.11 -32.54
C PRO A 425 -27.70 3.12 -31.12
N GLY A 426 -26.69 3.96 -30.90
CA GLY A 426 -25.99 4.08 -29.61
C GLY A 426 -24.99 2.98 -29.29
N PHE A 427 -24.96 1.88 -30.05
CA PHE A 427 -23.91 0.86 -29.89
C PHE A 427 -22.68 1.22 -30.71
N VAL A 428 -21.55 1.36 -30.04
CA VAL A 428 -20.26 1.61 -30.70
C VAL A 428 -19.32 0.43 -30.50
N LEU A 429 -18.43 0.23 -31.46
CA LEU A 429 -17.40 -0.79 -31.39
C LEU A 429 -16.31 -0.37 -30.42
N VAL A 430 -16.14 -1.11 -29.32
CA VAL A 430 -15.11 -0.83 -28.32
C VAL A 430 -14.13 -1.99 -28.26
N ASN A 431 -12.85 -1.65 -28.16
CA ASN A 431 -11.79 -2.62 -27.97
C ASN A 431 -11.62 -2.88 -26.48
N GLN A 432 -11.81 -4.13 -26.04
CA GLN A 432 -11.69 -4.51 -24.64
C GLN A 432 -10.91 -5.82 -24.49
N THR A 433 -10.32 -6.03 -23.32
CA THR A 433 -9.57 -7.25 -23.03
C THR A 433 -10.50 -8.46 -23.08
N ASP A 434 -10.08 -9.53 -23.76
CA ASP A 434 -10.82 -10.77 -23.86
C ASP A 434 -10.93 -11.44 -22.47
N PRO A 435 -12.15 -11.64 -21.93
CA PRO A 435 -12.32 -12.28 -20.63
C PRO A 435 -11.80 -13.72 -20.58
N SER A 436 -11.75 -14.41 -21.72
CA SER A 436 -11.25 -15.78 -21.84
C SER A 436 -9.73 -15.86 -22.06
N ASN A 437 -9.13 -14.78 -22.58
CA ASN A 437 -7.70 -14.69 -22.81
C ASN A 437 -7.19 -13.25 -22.55
N PRO A 438 -6.76 -12.94 -21.32
CA PRO A 438 -6.34 -11.59 -20.93
C PRO A 438 -5.21 -10.97 -21.76
N CYS A 439 -4.54 -11.77 -22.59
CA CYS A 439 -3.48 -11.35 -23.49
C CYS A 439 -3.96 -10.85 -24.85
N CYS A 440 -5.25 -11.02 -25.16
CA CYS A 440 -5.86 -10.60 -26.41
C CYS A 440 -6.95 -9.57 -26.16
N ASN A 441 -7.22 -8.75 -27.16
CA ASN A 441 -8.36 -7.86 -27.15
C ASN A 441 -9.42 -8.38 -28.12
N VAL A 442 -10.68 -8.18 -27.73
CA VAL A 442 -11.86 -8.46 -28.53
C VAL A 442 -12.65 -7.18 -28.73
N HIS A 443 -13.28 -7.08 -29.89
CA HIS A 443 -14.20 -6.00 -30.17
C HIS A 443 -15.60 -6.39 -29.73
N VAL A 444 -16.25 -5.53 -28.94
CA VAL A 444 -17.65 -5.70 -28.56
C VAL A 444 -18.44 -4.44 -28.88
N CYS A 445 -19.75 -4.61 -29.08
CA CYS A 445 -20.67 -3.49 -29.19
C CYS A 445 -21.07 -3.04 -27.78
N GLN A 446 -20.62 -1.84 -27.37
CA GLN A 446 -20.98 -1.27 -26.08
C GLN A 446 -21.95 -0.11 -26.28
N CYS A 447 -22.98 -0.06 -25.43
CA CYS A 447 -23.93 1.04 -25.41
C CYS A 447 -23.28 2.32 -24.88
N GLN A 448 -23.32 3.38 -25.68
CA GLN A 448 -22.86 4.71 -25.33
C GLN A 448 -23.98 5.73 -25.61
N SER A 449 -24.54 6.29 -24.53
CA SER A 449 -25.70 7.18 -24.57
C SER A 449 -25.50 8.46 -25.41
N HIS A 450 -24.26 8.94 -25.54
CA HIS A 450 -23.93 10.11 -26.36
C HIS A 450 -23.90 9.81 -27.88
N ALA A 451 -23.89 8.54 -28.27
CA ALA A 451 -23.98 8.11 -29.66
C ALA A 451 -25.43 7.85 -30.10
N CYS A 452 -26.42 8.18 -29.24
CA CYS A 452 -27.83 8.09 -29.56
C CYS A 452 -28.29 9.29 -30.40
N PRO A 453 -29.16 9.07 -31.40
CA PRO A 453 -29.79 10.15 -32.15
C PRO A 453 -30.75 10.94 -31.26
N ASP A 454 -30.98 12.22 -31.59
CA ASP A 454 -31.93 13.07 -30.88
C ASP A 454 -33.37 12.53 -30.99
N ILE A 455 -34.08 12.53 -29.86
CA ILE A 455 -35.44 12.00 -29.75
C ILE A 455 -36.45 13.11 -30.02
N ASN A 456 -37.40 12.84 -30.93
CA ASN A 456 -38.53 13.73 -31.18
C ASN A 456 -39.56 13.63 -30.04
N MET A 457 -39.81 14.76 -29.36
CA MET A 457 -40.75 14.85 -28.22
C MET A 457 -42.12 15.44 -28.60
N ASN A 458 -42.37 15.70 -29.89
CA ASN A 458 -43.66 16.24 -30.32
C ASN A 458 -44.69 15.12 -30.43
N CYS A 459 -45.82 15.28 -29.73
CA CYS A 459 -47.00 14.44 -29.83
C CYS A 459 -48.19 15.26 -30.32
N ASP A 460 -49.14 14.59 -30.95
CA ASP A 460 -50.41 15.19 -31.36
C ASP A 460 -51.20 15.68 -30.13
N VAL A 461 -52.08 16.65 -30.36
CA VAL A 461 -52.91 17.26 -29.31
C VAL A 461 -53.77 16.18 -28.63
N GLY A 462 -53.81 16.19 -27.29
CA GLY A 462 -54.41 15.12 -26.49
C GLY A 462 -53.46 13.99 -26.11
N PHE A 463 -52.20 13.96 -26.58
CA PHE A 463 -51.21 12.95 -26.22
C PHE A 463 -49.97 13.58 -25.56
N MET A 464 -49.23 12.82 -24.75
CA MET A 464 -47.98 13.24 -24.11
C MET A 464 -46.83 12.27 -24.43
N PRO A 465 -45.58 12.75 -24.58
CA PRO A 465 -44.45 11.87 -24.86
C PRO A 465 -44.08 11.03 -23.62
N ASN A 466 -44.07 9.72 -23.79
CA ASN A 466 -43.49 8.74 -22.88
C ASN A 466 -42.16 8.23 -23.46
N ILE A 467 -41.08 8.39 -22.71
CA ILE A 467 -39.73 8.00 -23.12
C ILE A 467 -39.36 6.73 -22.37
N SER A 468 -39.02 5.68 -23.11
CA SER A 468 -38.56 4.42 -22.52
C SER A 468 -37.40 3.83 -23.33
N VAL A 469 -36.56 3.02 -22.72
CA VAL A 469 -35.52 2.26 -23.43
C VAL A 469 -36.03 0.83 -23.61
N PRO A 470 -36.32 0.38 -24.85
CA PRO A 470 -36.77 -0.98 -25.09
C PRO A 470 -35.74 -2.02 -24.62
N GLU A 471 -36.21 -3.19 -24.19
CA GLU A 471 -35.34 -4.26 -23.72
C GLU A 471 -34.37 -4.71 -24.85
N GLY A 472 -33.07 -4.70 -24.56
CA GLY A 472 -32.02 -5.03 -25.54
C GLY A 472 -31.57 -3.88 -26.45
N LYS A 473 -32.13 -2.67 -26.33
CA LYS A 473 -31.69 -1.47 -27.05
C LYS A 473 -30.87 -0.53 -26.16
N CYS A 474 -30.04 0.30 -26.80
CA CYS A 474 -29.20 1.29 -26.11
C CYS A 474 -29.86 2.66 -26.02
N CYS A 475 -30.55 3.08 -27.09
CA CYS A 475 -31.14 4.41 -27.17
C CYS A 475 -32.58 4.44 -26.68
N PRO A 476 -33.01 5.54 -26.03
CA PRO A 476 -34.39 5.71 -25.67
C PRO A 476 -35.25 5.98 -26.90
N GLU A 477 -36.49 5.50 -26.87
CA GLU A 477 -37.52 5.73 -27.88
C GLU A 477 -38.67 6.53 -27.25
N SER A 478 -39.26 7.44 -28.03
CA SER A 478 -40.47 8.18 -27.62
C SER A 478 -41.72 7.53 -28.20
N THR A 479 -42.73 7.35 -27.35
CA THR A 479 -44.08 6.94 -27.75
C THR A 479 -45.07 7.96 -27.19
N CYS A 480 -46.16 8.23 -27.90
CA CYS A 480 -47.16 9.19 -27.44
C CYS A 480 -48.30 8.47 -26.73
N GLU A 481 -48.51 8.77 -25.46
CA GLU A 481 -49.59 8.19 -24.66
C GLU A 481 -50.77 9.15 -24.52
N PRO A 482 -52.02 8.65 -24.57
CA PRO A 482 -53.21 9.50 -24.51
C PRO A 482 -53.34 10.17 -23.13
N LYS A 483 -53.58 11.48 -23.14
CA LYS A 483 -53.99 12.26 -21.97
C LYS A 483 -55.47 11.96 -21.65
N ARG A 484 -55.86 12.17 -20.39
CA ARG A 484 -57.25 12.05 -19.94
C ARG A 484 -58.07 13.31 -20.27
N VAL A 485 -58.25 13.59 -21.55
CA VAL A 485 -58.97 14.78 -22.07
C VAL A 485 -59.82 14.39 -23.28
N CYS A 486 -60.83 15.20 -23.61
CA CYS A 486 -61.49 15.14 -24.91
C CYS A 486 -60.77 16.08 -25.88
N VAL A 487 -60.71 15.71 -27.16
CA VAL A 487 -60.16 16.59 -28.20
C VAL A 487 -61.26 16.90 -29.21
N LEU A 488 -61.53 18.17 -29.43
CA LEU A 488 -62.44 18.65 -30.49
C LEU A 488 -61.78 19.83 -31.20
N ASN A 489 -61.61 19.74 -32.52
CA ASN A 489 -60.94 20.76 -33.36
C ASN A 489 -59.55 21.16 -32.84
N ASP A 490 -58.71 20.19 -32.48
CA ASP A 490 -57.34 20.39 -31.96
C ASP A 490 -57.25 21.21 -30.65
N VAL A 491 -58.33 21.21 -29.85
CA VAL A 491 -58.35 21.83 -28.52
C VAL A 491 -58.64 20.76 -27.46
N GLU A 492 -57.84 20.77 -26.37
CA GLU A 492 -58.01 19.87 -25.23
C GLU A 492 -59.08 20.40 -24.27
N TYR A 493 -60.08 19.56 -24.00
CA TYR A 493 -61.17 19.82 -23.06
C TYR A 493 -61.02 18.92 -21.84
N GLN A 494 -61.02 19.51 -20.65
CA GLN A 494 -60.91 18.79 -19.38
C GLN A 494 -62.18 17.96 -19.11
N PRO A 495 -62.10 16.92 -18.26
CA PRO A 495 -63.27 16.16 -17.86
C PRO A 495 -64.39 17.07 -17.34
N ASP A 496 -65.63 16.77 -17.71
CA ASP A 496 -66.86 17.50 -17.35
C ASP A 496 -66.94 18.95 -17.87
N SER A 497 -66.00 19.39 -18.69
CA SER A 497 -66.07 20.70 -19.33
C SER A 497 -67.08 20.72 -20.47
N SER A 498 -67.72 21.89 -20.65
CA SER A 498 -68.68 22.13 -21.73
C SER A 498 -67.94 22.28 -23.06
N VAL A 499 -68.46 21.60 -24.09
CA VAL A 499 -67.87 21.50 -25.42
C VAL A 499 -68.87 22.08 -26.44
N PRO A 500 -68.43 22.79 -27.50
CA PRO A 500 -69.33 23.37 -28.50
C PRO A 500 -70.25 22.30 -29.16
N GLY A 501 -71.57 22.47 -29.03
CA GLY A 501 -72.61 21.60 -29.59
C GLY A 501 -73.48 22.27 -30.67
N GLN A 502 -74.41 21.52 -31.28
CA GLN A 502 -75.39 22.06 -32.25
C GLN A 502 -76.48 22.90 -31.55
N LYS A 503 -77.22 23.72 -32.30
CA LYS A 503 -78.28 24.59 -31.73
C LYS A 503 -79.34 23.75 -30.98
N CYS A 504 -79.55 24.06 -29.70
CA CYS A 504 -80.45 23.39 -28.73
C CYS A 504 -79.94 22.07 -28.12
N GLU A 505 -78.62 21.82 -28.16
CA GLU A 505 -77.95 20.70 -27.47
C GLU A 505 -76.83 21.20 -26.54
N ASN A 506 -76.71 20.59 -25.36
CA ASN A 506 -75.61 20.82 -24.43
C ASN A 506 -74.66 19.62 -24.47
N CYS A 507 -73.41 19.85 -24.89
CA CYS A 507 -72.37 18.82 -24.97
C CYS A 507 -71.30 19.00 -23.89
N PHE A 508 -70.80 17.90 -23.34
CA PHE A 508 -69.73 17.90 -22.33
C PHE A 508 -68.75 16.74 -22.52
N CYS A 509 -67.52 16.93 -22.07
CA CYS A 509 -66.49 15.89 -22.09
C CYS A 509 -66.76 14.85 -20.99
N SER A 510 -67.21 13.65 -21.37
CA SER A 510 -67.55 12.58 -20.44
C SER A 510 -66.31 11.79 -20.03
N SER A 511 -66.29 11.31 -18.79
CA SER A 511 -65.23 10.43 -18.27
C SER A 511 -65.17 9.03 -18.90
N SER A 512 -66.02 8.74 -19.90
CA SER A 512 -65.95 7.51 -20.69
C SER A 512 -64.81 7.57 -21.71
N SER A 513 -63.95 6.54 -21.73
CA SER A 513 -62.86 6.41 -22.70
C SER A 513 -63.37 5.87 -24.03
N SER A 514 -62.98 6.53 -25.11
CA SER A 514 -63.17 6.07 -26.49
C SER A 514 -62.12 5.02 -26.88
N SER A 515 -62.29 4.36 -28.03
CA SER A 515 -61.42 3.29 -28.54
C SER A 515 -59.96 3.71 -28.78
N GLY A 516 -59.64 5.01 -28.75
CA GLY A 516 -58.29 5.57 -28.87
C GLY A 516 -57.65 6.05 -27.56
N GLY A 517 -58.26 5.77 -26.40
CA GLY A 517 -57.74 6.14 -25.07
C GLY A 517 -58.05 7.57 -24.60
N LEU A 518 -58.49 8.46 -25.49
CA LEU A 518 -59.03 9.79 -25.16
C LEU A 518 -60.48 9.71 -24.64
N MET A 519 -60.92 10.73 -23.92
CA MET A 519 -62.30 10.83 -23.39
C MET A 519 -63.33 11.17 -24.48
N GLU A 520 -64.58 10.74 -24.29
CA GLU A 520 -65.68 10.87 -25.24
C GLU A 520 -66.60 12.07 -24.95
N ILE A 521 -67.05 12.77 -25.99
CA ILE A 521 -68.01 13.90 -25.85
C ILE A 521 -69.45 13.37 -25.92
N LYS A 522 -70.30 13.77 -24.97
CA LYS A 522 -71.74 13.42 -24.93
C LYS A 522 -72.62 14.67 -24.98
N CYS A 523 -73.78 14.59 -25.65
CA CYS A 523 -74.69 15.72 -25.86
C CYS A 523 -76.15 15.39 -25.47
N GLU A 524 -76.86 16.35 -24.87
CA GLU A 524 -78.26 16.22 -24.42
C GLU A 524 -79.15 17.40 -24.89
N LYS A 525 -80.46 17.18 -25.08
CA LYS A 525 -81.44 18.19 -25.58
C LYS A 525 -82.03 19.09 -24.48
N GLN A 526 -82.20 20.37 -24.77
CA GLN A 526 -82.66 21.41 -23.81
C GLN A 526 -84.18 21.38 -23.51
N GLN A 527 -84.59 21.53 -22.23
CA GLN A 527 -86.01 21.60 -21.77
C GLN A 527 -86.42 23.03 -21.30
N CYS A 528 -87.63 23.50 -21.64
CA CYS A 528 -88.14 24.85 -21.32
C CYS A 528 -89.06 24.89 -20.08
N LYS A 529 -89.07 26.02 -19.34
CA LYS A 529 -89.86 26.23 -18.10
C LYS A 529 -90.86 27.40 -18.25
N GLU A 530 -92.17 27.13 -18.23
CA GLU A 530 -93.24 28.12 -18.53
C GLU A 530 -93.84 28.84 -17.30
N THR A 531 -93.40 28.54 -16.08
CA THR A 531 -93.91 29.15 -14.83
C THR A 531 -93.02 30.30 -14.36
N CYS A 532 -93.59 31.51 -14.25
CA CYS A 532 -92.90 32.70 -13.74
C CYS A 532 -93.12 32.91 -12.23
N ARG A 533 -92.11 33.51 -11.58
CA ARG A 533 -92.13 33.90 -10.16
C ARG A 533 -93.09 35.08 -9.90
N ARG A 534 -93.61 35.21 -8.67
CA ARG A 534 -94.45 36.35 -8.27
C ARG A 534 -93.75 37.69 -8.58
N GLY A 535 -94.49 38.66 -9.10
CA GLY A 535 -93.95 39.94 -9.60
C GLY A 535 -93.39 39.90 -11.04
N PHE A 536 -93.50 38.76 -11.74
CA PHE A 536 -93.11 38.56 -13.14
C PHE A 536 -94.21 37.82 -13.92
N GLU A 537 -94.36 38.10 -15.22
CA GLU A 537 -95.42 37.55 -16.08
C GLU A 537 -94.83 36.96 -17.37
N TYR A 538 -95.33 35.79 -17.82
CA TYR A 538 -94.75 35.04 -18.95
C TYR A 538 -95.18 35.63 -20.30
N LYS A 539 -94.22 35.96 -21.17
CA LYS A 539 -94.47 36.32 -22.57
C LYS A 539 -93.94 35.22 -23.52
N LYS A 540 -94.81 34.77 -24.43
CA LYS A 540 -94.47 33.80 -25.48
C LYS A 540 -93.52 34.42 -26.53
N PRO A 541 -92.58 33.65 -27.12
CA PRO A 541 -91.58 34.17 -28.08
C PRO A 541 -92.18 34.34 -29.48
N ASN A 542 -91.66 35.29 -30.26
CA ASN A 542 -92.23 35.71 -31.56
C ASN A 542 -91.48 35.21 -32.82
N SER A 543 -90.34 34.51 -32.73
CA SER A 543 -89.77 33.64 -33.79
C SER A 543 -88.41 33.02 -33.38
N ASP A 544 -88.11 31.82 -33.87
CA ASP A 544 -86.86 31.01 -33.82
C ASP A 544 -86.11 30.79 -32.49
N ASP A 545 -86.60 31.32 -31.37
CA ASP A 545 -86.10 31.02 -30.03
C ASP A 545 -86.78 29.80 -29.39
N CYS A 546 -86.00 28.92 -28.75
CA CYS A 546 -86.48 27.64 -28.23
C CYS A 546 -87.41 27.76 -26.99
N CYS A 547 -87.39 28.85 -26.22
CA CYS A 547 -88.28 29.09 -25.05
C CYS A 547 -88.70 30.58 -24.91
N GLY A 548 -89.90 30.88 -24.38
CA GLY A 548 -90.36 32.25 -24.05
C GLY A 548 -89.78 32.85 -22.75
N THR A 549 -90.01 34.14 -22.48
CA THR A 549 -89.37 34.90 -21.39
C THR A 549 -90.36 35.52 -20.38
N CYS A 550 -90.01 35.45 -19.08
CA CYS A 550 -90.75 36.10 -17.99
C CYS A 550 -90.32 37.56 -17.81
N VAL A 551 -91.24 38.53 -17.91
CA VAL A 551 -90.95 39.97 -17.78
C VAL A 551 -91.40 40.51 -16.43
N GLN A 552 -90.58 41.35 -15.79
CA GLN A 552 -90.82 41.90 -14.45
C GLN A 552 -91.86 43.04 -14.45
N THR A 553 -92.81 43.01 -13.52
CA THR A 553 -93.84 44.06 -13.37
C THR A 553 -93.82 44.75 -12.00
N GLN A 554 -93.18 44.18 -10.97
CA GLN A 554 -93.09 44.76 -9.61
C GLN A 554 -91.72 44.50 -8.95
N CYS A 555 -91.31 45.38 -8.02
CA CYS A 555 -90.18 45.11 -7.12
C CYS A 555 -90.62 44.15 -6.01
N VAL A 556 -89.95 43.01 -5.88
CA VAL A 556 -90.22 42.02 -4.83
C VAL A 556 -89.07 42.00 -3.85
N PHE A 557 -89.34 42.15 -2.55
CA PHE A 557 -88.35 41.97 -1.48
C PHE A 557 -89.01 41.35 -0.24
N ILE A 558 -88.22 40.70 0.60
CA ILE A 558 -88.74 39.90 1.73
C ILE A 558 -88.54 40.69 3.04
N VAL A 559 -89.59 40.77 3.86
CA VAL A 559 -89.54 41.30 5.23
C VAL A 559 -90.16 40.27 6.17
N ASN A 560 -89.41 39.82 7.18
CA ASN A 560 -89.82 38.82 8.17
C ASN A 560 -90.45 37.55 7.56
N GLY A 561 -89.91 37.09 6.43
CA GLY A 561 -90.33 35.85 5.75
C GLY A 561 -91.51 35.97 4.78
N ASN A 562 -92.15 37.14 4.65
CA ASN A 562 -93.19 37.39 3.66
C ASN A 562 -92.67 38.27 2.49
N GLU A 563 -93.01 37.88 1.26
CA GLU A 563 -92.74 38.68 0.05
C GLU A 563 -93.61 39.93 0.06
N THR A 564 -92.96 41.10 0.04
CA THR A 564 -93.60 42.41 -0.02
C THR A 564 -93.34 43.03 -1.38
N LEU A 565 -94.37 43.70 -1.92
CA LEU A 565 -94.33 44.30 -3.25
C LEU A 565 -94.30 45.81 -3.13
N LEU A 566 -93.31 46.44 -3.75
CA LEU A 566 -93.23 47.91 -3.89
C LEU A 566 -93.48 48.30 -5.34
N LYS A 567 -94.25 49.37 -5.54
CA LYS A 567 -94.38 50.03 -6.84
C LYS A 567 -93.21 51.00 -7.05
N GLU A 568 -92.96 51.35 -8.31
CA GLU A 568 -91.89 52.29 -8.69
C GLU A 568 -92.02 53.62 -7.91
N GLY A 569 -90.96 54.02 -7.21
CA GLY A 569 -90.87 55.28 -6.43
C GLY A 569 -91.17 55.17 -4.93
N GLU A 570 -91.65 54.03 -4.44
CA GLU A 570 -92.10 53.85 -3.06
C GLU A 570 -90.95 53.43 -2.10
N THR A 571 -90.89 54.00 -0.88
CA THR A 571 -89.82 53.75 0.12
C THR A 571 -90.37 53.20 1.44
N TRP A 572 -89.67 52.22 2.02
CA TRP A 572 -90.03 51.52 3.25
C TRP A 572 -88.84 51.47 4.26
N SER A 573 -89.08 51.74 5.54
CA SER A 573 -88.06 51.71 6.62
C SER A 573 -88.56 50.94 7.86
N PRO A 574 -87.72 50.14 8.56
CA PRO A 574 -88.13 49.42 9.75
C PRO A 574 -88.33 50.36 10.97
N PRO A 575 -89.35 50.16 11.82
CA PRO A 575 -89.58 50.98 13.02
C PRO A 575 -88.45 50.92 14.05
N GLU A 576 -87.72 49.80 14.10
CA GLU A 576 -86.71 49.50 15.14
C GLU A 576 -85.26 49.85 14.72
N ASN A 577 -85.01 50.07 13.43
CA ASN A 577 -83.68 50.39 12.90
C ASN A 577 -83.74 51.56 11.91
N LYS A 578 -83.47 52.77 12.41
CA LYS A 578 -83.48 54.00 11.60
C LYS A 578 -82.29 54.14 10.65
N CYS A 579 -81.34 53.20 10.68
CA CYS A 579 -80.16 53.20 9.81
C CYS A 579 -80.39 52.48 8.48
N GLU A 580 -81.56 51.88 8.26
CA GLU A 580 -81.88 51.12 7.04
C GLU A 580 -83.18 51.59 6.39
N SER A 581 -83.17 51.76 5.07
CA SER A 581 -84.36 52.09 4.25
C SER A 581 -84.27 51.43 2.88
N LYS A 582 -85.41 51.09 2.27
CA LYS A 582 -85.48 50.39 0.97
C LYS A 582 -86.44 51.11 0.02
N THR A 583 -85.99 51.41 -1.20
CA THR A 583 -86.77 52.14 -2.22
C THR A 583 -86.82 51.37 -3.53
N CYS A 584 -88.00 51.20 -4.13
CA CYS A 584 -88.11 50.60 -5.47
C CYS A 584 -87.83 51.64 -6.56
N VAL A 585 -86.81 51.40 -7.37
CA VAL A 585 -86.38 52.28 -8.47
C VAL A 585 -86.33 51.51 -9.78
N LYS A 586 -86.74 52.17 -10.86
CA LYS A 586 -86.68 51.63 -12.22
C LYS A 586 -85.36 52.01 -12.86
N ASN A 587 -84.59 50.99 -13.23
CA ASN A 587 -83.36 51.13 -14.00
C ASN A 587 -83.55 50.40 -15.33
N GLY A 588 -83.81 51.16 -16.39
CA GLY A 588 -84.13 50.60 -17.71
C GLY A 588 -85.44 49.80 -17.71
N GLU A 589 -85.40 48.55 -18.15
CA GLU A 589 -86.55 47.62 -18.18
C GLU A 589 -86.73 46.82 -16.87
N THR A 590 -85.84 46.98 -15.89
CA THR A 590 -85.85 46.23 -14.63
C THR A 590 -86.24 47.10 -13.43
N LEU A 591 -87.06 46.52 -12.54
CA LEU A 591 -87.49 47.15 -11.29
C LEU A 591 -86.69 46.56 -10.12
N THR A 592 -85.90 47.39 -9.44
CA THR A 592 -85.00 46.92 -8.37
C THR A 592 -85.23 47.66 -7.06
N VAL A 593 -85.22 46.92 -5.95
CA VAL A 593 -85.23 47.51 -4.61
C VAL A 593 -83.82 47.92 -4.23
N THR A 594 -83.60 49.22 -4.10
CA THR A 594 -82.33 49.77 -3.61
C THR A 594 -82.41 49.92 -2.10
N SER A 595 -81.52 49.25 -1.39
CA SER A 595 -81.42 49.33 0.07
C SER A 595 -80.31 50.31 0.45
N LYS A 596 -80.62 51.27 1.31
CA LYS A 596 -79.65 52.22 1.88
C LYS A 596 -79.49 51.90 3.36
N GLN A 597 -78.33 51.34 3.72
CA GLN A 597 -77.97 50.95 5.08
C GLN A 597 -76.74 51.74 5.53
N ILE A 598 -76.84 52.40 6.68
CA ILE A 598 -75.73 53.12 7.32
C ILE A 598 -75.03 52.11 8.24
N ILE A 599 -73.79 51.73 7.91
CA ILE A 599 -72.99 50.75 8.65
C ILE A 599 -72.03 51.48 9.58
N CYS A 600 -72.07 51.11 10.88
CA CYS A 600 -71.14 51.64 11.88
C CYS A 600 -69.91 50.71 12.03
N PRO A 601 -68.69 51.25 12.23
CA PRO A 601 -67.52 50.45 12.58
C PRO A 601 -67.69 49.71 13.93
N ALA A 602 -66.95 48.62 14.12
CA ALA A 602 -66.97 47.85 15.37
C ALA A 602 -66.53 48.71 16.57
N PHE A 603 -67.31 48.70 17.65
CA PHE A 603 -67.12 49.60 18.80
C PHE A 603 -66.99 48.78 20.10
N GLN A 604 -65.82 48.80 20.74
CA GLN A 604 -65.55 48.10 22.01
C GLN A 604 -65.33 49.10 23.14
N GLU A 605 -66.27 49.14 24.09
CA GLU A 605 -66.26 50.09 25.21
C GLU A 605 -65.03 49.93 26.13
N SER A 606 -64.42 48.75 26.18
CA SER A 606 -63.20 48.46 26.95
C SER A 606 -61.93 49.14 26.42
N ASN A 607 -61.87 49.39 25.11
CA ASN A 607 -60.71 50.01 24.47
C ASN A 607 -60.72 51.53 24.62
N CYS A 608 -61.86 52.10 25.03
CA CYS A 608 -62.05 53.52 25.22
C CYS A 608 -61.42 54.03 26.53
N LYS A 609 -60.94 55.28 26.54
CA LYS A 609 -60.62 56.01 27.78
C LYS A 609 -61.91 56.35 28.53
N ASN A 610 -61.96 56.15 29.85
CA ASN A 610 -63.18 56.34 30.65
C ASN A 610 -63.79 57.74 30.44
N ASP A 611 -65.12 57.81 30.33
CA ASP A 611 -65.96 59.01 30.09
C ASP A 611 -65.87 59.70 28.72
N THR A 612 -65.44 58.99 27.66
CA THR A 612 -65.31 59.58 26.29
C THR A 612 -66.26 59.02 25.23
N ILE A 613 -67.28 58.24 25.62
CA ILE A 613 -68.20 57.59 24.67
C ILE A 613 -69.40 58.51 24.35
N GLN A 614 -69.65 58.81 23.06
CA GLN A 614 -70.82 59.57 22.60
C GLN A 614 -71.48 58.95 21.36
N THR A 615 -72.76 59.27 21.10
CA THR A 615 -73.50 58.84 19.90
C THR A 615 -73.54 59.98 18.88
N ALA A 616 -73.21 59.67 17.62
CA ALA A 616 -73.15 60.66 16.54
C ALA A 616 -74.53 61.29 16.25
N ALA A 617 -74.54 62.52 15.73
CA ALA A 617 -75.73 63.36 15.56
C ALA A 617 -76.84 62.78 14.64
N ASN A 618 -76.55 61.76 13.84
CA ASN A 618 -77.51 61.06 13.00
C ASN A 618 -78.24 59.90 13.73
N GLY A 619 -78.00 59.72 15.03
CA GLY A 619 -78.67 58.73 15.87
C GLY A 619 -78.32 57.27 15.59
N CYS A 620 -77.26 57.01 14.79
CA CYS A 620 -76.94 55.66 14.31
C CYS A 620 -75.68 55.02 14.94
N CYS A 621 -74.55 55.74 15.14
CA CYS A 621 -73.26 55.14 15.55
C CYS A 621 -72.64 55.72 16.83
N LYS A 622 -71.89 54.92 17.61
CA LYS A 622 -71.12 55.31 18.83
C LYS A 622 -69.61 55.54 18.52
N ILE A 623 -68.95 56.50 19.19
CA ILE A 623 -67.51 56.85 19.03
C ILE A 623 -66.79 57.08 20.38
N CYS A 624 -65.46 56.84 20.43
CA CYS A 624 -64.58 57.05 21.61
C CYS A 624 -63.07 57.08 21.21
N VAL A 625 -62.15 57.29 22.17
CA VAL A 625 -60.67 57.28 21.94
C VAL A 625 -60.01 56.00 22.49
N GLU A 626 -59.24 55.25 21.66
CA GLU A 626 -58.69 53.91 21.95
C GLU A 626 -57.30 53.86 22.64
N LYS A 627 -57.02 52.81 23.45
CA LYS A 627 -55.87 52.69 24.38
C LYS A 627 -54.54 52.06 23.87
N GLU A 628 -54.50 51.15 22.88
CA GLU A 628 -53.34 50.23 22.68
C GLU A 628 -52.45 50.42 21.42
N LYS A 629 -52.57 51.51 20.65
CA LYS A 629 -51.65 51.79 19.50
C LYS A 629 -51.00 53.18 19.53
N ALA A 630 -51.00 53.80 20.70
CA ALA A 630 -50.43 55.12 20.89
C ALA A 630 -48.89 55.08 20.98
N CYS A 631 -48.22 56.11 20.45
CA CYS A 631 -46.80 56.37 20.66
C CYS A 631 -46.44 56.29 22.16
N SER A 632 -45.53 55.38 22.52
CA SER A 632 -45.21 55.08 23.91
C SER A 632 -43.72 54.75 24.11
N LEU A 633 -43.29 54.76 25.36
CA LEU A 633 -41.90 54.55 25.77
C LEU A 633 -41.56 53.05 25.84
N VAL A 634 -40.51 52.62 25.16
CA VAL A 634 -40.01 51.23 25.13
C VAL A 634 -38.55 51.20 25.57
N SER A 635 -38.25 50.43 26.61
CA SER A 635 -36.91 50.31 27.22
C SER A 635 -36.17 49.05 26.77
N ARG A 636 -34.90 49.20 26.36
CA ARG A 636 -34.01 48.08 26.02
C ARG A 636 -32.64 48.26 26.66
N THR A 637 -32.10 47.18 27.22
CA THR A 637 -30.74 47.15 27.76
C THR A 637 -29.73 47.19 26.62
N THR A 638 -28.89 48.22 26.59
CA THR A 638 -27.91 48.47 25.52
C THR A 638 -26.50 48.51 26.12
N PRO A 639 -25.55 47.71 25.60
CA PRO A 639 -24.15 47.78 26.03
C PRO A 639 -23.49 49.04 25.48
N ILE A 640 -22.89 49.85 26.36
CA ILE A 640 -22.12 51.04 26.02
C ILE A 640 -20.62 50.75 26.16
N ASN A 641 -19.84 51.16 25.16
CA ASN A 641 -18.39 51.10 25.16
C ASN A 641 -17.82 52.45 24.73
N TYR A 642 -17.13 53.15 25.65
CA TYR A 642 -16.58 54.48 25.40
C TYR A 642 -15.17 54.59 25.98
N ASN A 643 -14.18 54.94 25.14
CA ASN A 643 -12.76 55.04 25.49
C ASN A 643 -12.18 53.82 26.25
N GLY A 644 -12.62 52.60 25.92
CA GLY A 644 -12.10 51.36 26.52
C GLY A 644 -12.78 50.94 27.83
N CYS A 645 -13.87 51.62 28.22
CA CYS A 645 -14.66 51.35 29.43
C CYS A 645 -16.07 50.88 29.04
N GLN A 646 -16.60 49.85 29.73
CA GLN A 646 -17.85 49.19 29.36
C GLN A 646 -18.88 49.14 30.49
N SER A 647 -20.16 49.29 30.14
CA SER A 647 -21.30 49.08 31.05
C SER A 647 -22.58 48.77 30.25
N GLU A 648 -23.55 48.10 30.85
CA GLU A 648 -24.87 47.87 30.25
C GLU A 648 -25.91 48.79 30.90
N LEU A 649 -26.63 49.55 30.08
CA LEU A 649 -27.60 50.54 30.56
C LEU A 649 -28.95 50.33 29.89
N ASN A 650 -30.02 50.46 30.68
CA ASN A 650 -31.38 50.44 30.15
C ASN A 650 -31.69 51.80 29.51
N MET A 651 -31.81 51.82 28.19
CA MET A 651 -32.00 53.04 27.42
C MET A 651 -33.40 53.04 26.78
N PRO A 652 -34.35 53.82 27.31
CA PRO A 652 -35.68 53.96 26.72
C PRO A 652 -35.68 54.77 25.43
N SER A 653 -36.56 54.37 24.52
CA SER A 653 -36.77 54.94 23.19
C SER A 653 -38.26 54.98 22.85
N CYS A 654 -38.67 55.83 21.92
CA CYS A 654 -40.08 55.93 21.53
C CYS A 654 -40.41 54.99 20.37
N GLU A 655 -41.41 54.13 20.58
CA GLU A 655 -41.96 53.26 19.53
C GLU A 655 -43.50 53.39 19.53
N GLY A 656 -44.11 53.36 18.34
CA GLY A 656 -45.57 53.40 18.18
C GLY A 656 -46.03 54.20 16.97
N SER A 657 -47.34 54.30 16.79
CA SER A 657 -47.96 54.97 15.64
C SER A 657 -48.57 56.31 16.02
N CYS A 658 -48.53 57.23 15.06
CA CYS A 658 -49.09 58.58 15.17
C CYS A 658 -49.94 58.87 13.93
N ASP A 659 -51.02 59.61 14.13
CA ASP A 659 -51.99 59.86 13.07
C ASP A 659 -51.38 60.67 11.93
N THR A 660 -51.25 60.02 10.79
CA THR A 660 -50.74 60.60 9.55
C THR A 660 -51.77 60.31 8.46
N PHE A 661 -52.18 61.34 7.72
CA PHE A 661 -53.15 61.18 6.64
C PHE A 661 -52.78 61.97 5.40
N THR A 662 -53.26 61.47 4.27
CA THR A 662 -53.30 62.16 3.00
C THR A 662 -54.69 61.94 2.42
N LYS A 663 -55.47 63.00 2.26
CA LYS A 663 -56.84 62.89 1.77
C LYS A 663 -57.16 64.03 0.82
N TYR A 664 -58.00 63.76 -0.17
CA TYR A 664 -58.52 64.80 -1.04
C TYR A 664 -59.57 65.61 -0.28
N SER A 665 -59.37 66.91 -0.16
CA SER A 665 -60.34 67.83 0.44
C SER A 665 -61.13 68.49 -0.68
N ASP A 666 -62.41 68.13 -0.79
CA ASP A 666 -63.34 68.71 -1.77
C ASP A 666 -63.51 70.22 -1.59
N ALA A 667 -63.56 70.69 -0.34
CA ALA A 667 -63.64 72.11 0.00
C ALA A 667 -62.41 72.92 -0.44
N ALA A 668 -61.22 72.29 -0.47
CA ALA A 668 -59.98 72.94 -0.91
C ALA A 668 -59.59 72.59 -2.36
N GLY A 669 -60.29 71.64 -3.00
CA GLY A 669 -60.00 71.16 -4.35
C GLY A 669 -58.62 70.48 -4.53
N ALA A 670 -57.94 70.11 -3.45
CA ALA A 670 -56.57 69.60 -3.46
C ALA A 670 -56.33 68.50 -2.41
N MET A 671 -55.21 67.80 -2.53
CA MET A 671 -54.77 66.80 -1.54
C MET A 671 -54.20 67.52 -0.31
N GLU A 672 -54.73 67.19 0.86
CA GLU A 672 -54.27 67.67 2.15
C GLU A 672 -53.44 66.59 2.84
N HIS A 673 -52.28 66.97 3.36
CA HIS A 673 -51.30 66.07 3.96
C HIS A 673 -50.98 66.51 5.40
N SER A 674 -51.06 65.59 6.36
CA SER A 674 -50.56 65.79 7.72
C SER A 674 -49.72 64.60 8.12
N CYS A 675 -48.42 64.81 8.37
CA CYS A 675 -47.51 63.77 8.81
C CYS A 675 -47.13 63.99 10.27
N SER A 676 -47.32 62.97 11.11
CA SER A 676 -46.83 63.00 12.48
C SER A 676 -46.12 61.71 12.84
N CYS A 677 -44.94 61.85 13.46
CA CYS A 677 -44.09 60.73 13.84
C CYS A 677 -44.02 60.61 15.37
N CYS A 678 -43.90 59.38 15.86
CA CYS A 678 -43.66 59.09 17.26
C CYS A 678 -42.23 59.49 17.61
N LYS A 679 -42.07 60.47 18.51
CA LYS A 679 -40.77 60.99 18.92
C LYS A 679 -40.76 61.35 20.40
N GLU A 680 -39.58 61.58 20.95
CA GLU A 680 -39.41 62.03 22.33
C GLU A 680 -40.07 63.40 22.52
N ARG A 681 -40.92 63.50 23.54
CA ARG A 681 -41.54 64.75 23.98
C ARG A 681 -40.68 65.42 25.04
N SER A 682 -40.06 64.62 25.89
CA SER A 682 -39.10 65.07 26.89
C SER A 682 -37.98 64.04 27.04
N ALA A 683 -36.76 64.54 27.19
CA ALA A 683 -35.58 63.74 27.44
C ALA A 683 -34.66 64.46 28.41
N SER A 684 -33.95 63.70 29.24
CA SER A 684 -33.00 64.20 30.22
C SER A 684 -31.60 63.65 29.92
N ASN A 685 -30.56 64.46 30.16
CA ASN A 685 -29.19 63.97 30.08
C ASN A 685 -28.87 63.27 31.40
N ARG A 686 -28.61 61.97 31.35
CA ARG A 686 -28.19 61.18 32.52
C ARG A 686 -26.72 60.83 32.38
N THR A 687 -25.97 61.07 33.45
CA THR A 687 -24.55 60.73 33.52
C THR A 687 -24.37 59.49 34.36
N VAL A 688 -23.60 58.54 33.83
CA VAL A 688 -23.26 57.29 34.50
C VAL A 688 -21.75 57.12 34.50
N THR A 689 -21.23 56.49 35.53
CA THR A 689 -19.81 56.24 35.65
C THR A 689 -19.49 54.89 35.02
N LEU A 690 -18.71 54.89 33.95
CA LEU A 690 -18.20 53.69 33.31
C LEU A 690 -16.90 53.25 33.99
N ALA A 691 -16.78 51.95 34.27
CA ALA A 691 -15.58 51.35 34.82
C ALA A 691 -14.64 50.92 33.67
N CYS A 692 -13.39 51.34 33.76
CA CYS A 692 -12.34 51.04 32.80
C CYS A 692 -11.44 49.91 33.32
N ASN A 693 -10.82 49.15 32.43
CA ASN A 693 -9.97 48.01 32.81
C ASN A 693 -8.67 48.40 33.54
N ASP A 694 -8.27 49.67 33.49
CA ASP A 694 -7.12 50.24 34.20
C ASP A 694 -7.48 50.77 35.62
N GLY A 695 -8.72 50.57 36.06
CA GLY A 695 -9.23 51.02 37.36
C GLY A 695 -9.72 52.48 37.36
N ALA A 696 -9.54 53.23 36.27
CA ALA A 696 -10.08 54.58 36.14
C ALA A 696 -11.60 54.57 35.96
N HIS A 697 -12.26 55.69 36.28
CA HIS A 697 -13.70 55.86 36.20
C HIS A 697 -14.01 57.06 35.30
N VAL A 698 -14.75 56.84 34.22
CA VAL A 698 -15.08 57.89 33.24
C VAL A 698 -16.58 58.18 33.27
N GLN A 699 -16.94 59.46 33.39
CA GLN A 699 -18.34 59.87 33.30
C GLN A 699 -18.79 59.91 31.84
N PHE A 700 -19.87 59.18 31.55
CA PHE A 700 -20.52 59.15 30.24
C PHE A 700 -21.94 59.68 30.38
N THR A 701 -22.27 60.70 29.59
CA THR A 701 -23.61 61.31 29.59
C THR A 701 -24.35 60.87 28.34
N TYR A 702 -25.55 60.32 28.53
CA TYR A 702 -26.44 59.94 27.44
C TYR A 702 -27.82 60.56 27.62
N VAL A 703 -28.56 60.64 26.52
CA VAL A 703 -29.93 61.16 26.48
C VAL A 703 -30.89 60.03 26.88
N HIS A 704 -31.57 60.18 28.00
CA HIS A 704 -32.60 59.28 28.49
C HIS A 704 -33.97 59.84 28.14
N VAL A 705 -34.75 59.10 27.34
CA VAL A 705 -36.11 59.52 26.97
C VAL A 705 -37.04 59.31 28.16
N GLU A 706 -37.76 60.37 28.56
CA GLU A 706 -38.68 60.34 29.71
C GLU A 706 -40.14 60.14 29.23
N GLU A 707 -40.51 60.75 28.10
CA GLU A 707 -41.87 60.68 27.57
C GLU A 707 -41.87 60.68 26.03
N CYS A 708 -42.81 59.94 25.45
CA CYS A 708 -43.01 59.83 24.01
C CYS A 708 -44.34 60.45 23.59
N GLY A 709 -44.37 61.08 22.41
CA GLY A 709 -45.60 61.64 21.86
C GLY A 709 -45.55 61.83 20.35
N CYS A 710 -46.73 62.12 19.78
CA CYS A 710 -46.86 62.37 18.35
C CYS A 710 -46.54 63.82 18.03
N GLY A 711 -45.49 64.05 17.25
CA GLY A 711 -45.08 65.38 16.80
C GLY A 711 -45.31 65.58 15.30
N HIS A 712 -45.77 66.76 14.91
CA HIS A 712 -45.94 67.13 13.50
C HIS A 712 -44.58 67.20 12.77
N THR A 713 -44.57 66.76 11.52
CA THR A 713 -43.38 66.68 10.64
C THR A 713 -43.79 67.03 9.21
N GLU A 714 -42.92 67.69 8.44
CA GLU A 714 -43.24 68.07 7.05
C GLU A 714 -43.08 66.88 6.09
N CYS A 715 -44.09 66.66 5.24
CA CYS A 715 -44.10 65.58 4.24
C CYS A 715 -43.35 66.03 2.97
N THR A 716 -42.04 65.77 2.81
CA THR A 716 -41.28 66.10 1.60
C THR A 716 -40.83 64.86 0.79
N THR A 717 -40.69 65.02 -0.53
CA THR A 717 -40.30 63.97 -1.49
C THR A 717 -38.86 63.45 -1.30
N PRO A 718 -38.59 62.15 -1.52
CA PRO A 718 -37.28 61.55 -1.25
C PRO A 718 -36.18 62.12 -2.16
N ALA A 719 -35.06 62.52 -1.56
CA ALA A 719 -33.84 62.89 -2.28
C ALA A 719 -33.32 61.69 -3.09
N ALA A 720 -32.93 61.95 -4.34
CA ALA A 720 -32.38 60.99 -5.28
C ALA A 720 -31.32 60.10 -4.64
N LEU A 721 -31.51 58.78 -4.76
CA LEU A 721 -30.54 57.76 -4.38
C LEU A 721 -29.19 58.05 -5.06
N HIS A 722 -28.22 58.46 -4.27
CA HIS A 722 -26.82 58.41 -4.63
C HIS A 722 -26.43 56.97 -5.02
N VAL A 723 -25.83 56.87 -6.21
CA VAL A 723 -25.19 55.70 -6.81
C VAL A 723 -24.38 54.90 -5.78
N ARG A 724 -24.87 53.74 -5.35
CA ARG A 724 -24.01 52.71 -4.76
C ARG A 724 -23.23 52.00 -5.88
N ARG A 725 -21.96 52.38 -6.03
CA ARG A 725 -20.96 51.66 -6.83
C ARG A 725 -20.87 50.20 -6.34
N LYS A 726 -21.11 49.24 -7.25
CA LYS A 726 -20.52 47.90 -7.16
C LYS A 726 -18.99 48.04 -7.25
N ARG A 727 -18.25 47.45 -6.30
CA ARG A 727 -16.90 46.94 -6.56
C ARG A 727 -16.75 45.51 -6.04
N ARG A 728 -16.13 44.73 -6.93
CA ARG A 728 -15.77 43.32 -6.91
C ARG A 728 -14.76 42.97 -5.80
N PHE A 729 -14.78 41.69 -5.46
CA PHE A 729 -13.73 40.83 -4.88
C PHE A 729 -12.27 41.27 -5.08
N THR A 730 -11.45 40.96 -4.07
CA THR A 730 -10.18 40.21 -4.25
C THR A 730 -9.85 39.43 -2.97
N LEU A 731 -9.42 38.17 -3.17
CA LEU A 731 -8.62 37.42 -2.21
C LEU A 731 -7.30 38.15 -1.93
N GLN A 732 -6.86 38.11 -0.67
CA GLN A 732 -5.53 37.68 -0.27
C GLN A 732 -5.61 37.07 1.13
#